data_AF-A0A518HZJ1-F1
#
_entry.id   AF-A0A518HZJ1-F1
#
_cell.length_a   1.000
_cell.length_b   1.000
_cell.length_c   1.000
_cell.angle_alpha   90.00
_cell.angle_beta   90.00
_cell.angle_gamma   90.00
#
_symmetry.space_group_name_H-M   'P 1'
#
loop_
_entity.id
_entity.type
_entity.pdbx_description
1 polymer ?
#
loop_
_entity_poly.entity_id
_entity_poly.type
_entity_poly.pdbx_seq_one_letter_code
_entity_poly.pdbx_strand_id
1 'polypeptide(L)'
;MPMIKLRRILTVIDVETSAESPLTDALALAGRNQAELHLLHVVAKHAIPRFGSEKRLQQAREKLSGLQIPNEQVAVKRDIRRGTLIDCVSGYVRDHGINMLYLAPEGVGAADKKEFRSIVHRVLDVLTIPVLIKPFENQVESDQIHRAAEAVDALGDEPRTGQHDQTLTQLRDAVEAELQLPREQAERLVAQMEMRGILTWTESAADDDQEADHGHWQVDLDKAEDAPPSAEAAEDFADSTTAISLLRRAIEAEATDIHLDPLSKHEYVVHFRVDGKMQQFCTMHHNIASQAMKQLKLMANVSLSDPFRPAESRLELPDSISTHEVRITTAPVAQGEAIALRLIDYEQSRKPLSELGLSQNSFASVYRMLHRRSGVVLISGPTGAGKTTTAYSMLNVLFSEKQNIISIEDPVELIVPFMRQIDVDQRHGFTMQAGLSTILRMDPDVVFVGEIRDREGAKVAMHAASCGKRAFSTIHRRDVSSTLSAMQDFEIDPTALASNLAGVITQRLVRRLCTHCCQISPVTKQEQTLFEAHNLVVPTTVARPRSCQHCHGTGYKGRIGVFEAVVIDDELIDAIQKRKQESEIRSIIRAGGAGLVRDALMKVRDKITSIQEVQDMSWMTETMPIESPAENKADSYQRGAPFLHLPTR
;
A
#
# COMPACT_ATOMS: atom_id res chain seq x y z
N MET A 1 4.49 9.85 20.72
CA MET A 1 3.16 9.44 21.21
C MET A 1 3.34 8.78 22.57
N PRO A 2 2.48 9.01 23.57
CA PRO A 2 2.53 8.23 24.80
C PRO A 2 2.22 6.76 24.44
N MET A 3 3.08 5.82 24.86
CA MET A 3 2.84 4.38 24.70
C MET A 3 1.46 4.04 25.26
N ILE A 4 0.60 3.44 24.43
CA ILE A 4 -0.69 2.91 24.86
C ILE A 4 -0.40 1.82 25.88
N LYS A 5 -0.64 2.09 27.17
CA LYS A 5 -0.45 1.09 28.22
C LYS A 5 -1.58 0.06 28.13
N LEU A 6 -1.26 -1.15 27.71
CA LEU A 6 -2.20 -2.29 27.70
C LEU A 6 -2.59 -2.60 29.15
N ARG A 7 -3.88 -2.54 29.46
CA ARG A 7 -4.39 -2.72 30.83
C ARG A 7 -5.34 -3.91 30.92
N ARG A 8 -6.11 -4.17 29.87
CA ARG A 8 -7.11 -5.23 29.81
C ARG A 8 -7.10 -5.88 28.44
N ILE A 9 -6.72 -7.15 28.41
CA ILE A 9 -6.64 -7.97 27.20
C ILE A 9 -7.79 -8.95 27.20
N LEU A 10 -8.53 -9.02 26.11
CA LEU A 10 -9.56 -10.05 25.89
C LEU A 10 -8.99 -11.13 24.99
N THR A 11 -9.25 -12.39 25.29
CA THR A 11 -9.09 -13.50 24.33
C THR A 11 -10.36 -14.32 24.26
N VAL A 12 -10.67 -14.81 23.06
CA VAL A 12 -11.76 -15.75 22.84
C VAL A 12 -11.20 -17.15 22.91
N ILE A 13 -11.83 -18.01 23.69
CA ILE A 13 -11.46 -19.42 23.82
C ILE A 13 -12.65 -20.33 23.54
N ASP A 14 -12.36 -21.49 22.95
CA ASP A 14 -13.33 -22.56 22.82
C ASP A 14 -13.02 -23.66 23.84
N VAL A 15 -13.80 -23.70 24.93
CA VAL A 15 -13.66 -24.72 25.98
C VAL A 15 -14.18 -26.09 25.55
N GLU A 16 -14.82 -26.20 24.38
CA GLU A 16 -15.32 -27.46 23.85
C GLU A 16 -14.31 -28.18 22.95
N THR A 17 -13.47 -27.46 22.21
CA THR A 17 -12.57 -28.01 21.19
C THR A 17 -11.09 -27.85 21.50
N SER A 18 -10.62 -26.63 21.79
CA SER A 18 -9.22 -26.36 22.12
C SER A 18 -9.06 -24.97 22.76
N ALA A 19 -8.61 -24.95 24.02
CA ALA A 19 -8.40 -23.72 24.79
C ALA A 19 -6.93 -23.45 25.15
N GLU A 20 -6.04 -24.44 25.04
CA GLU A 20 -4.68 -24.36 25.60
C GLU A 20 -3.76 -23.41 24.81
N SER A 21 -3.72 -23.54 23.49
CA SER A 21 -2.91 -22.68 22.59
C SER A 21 -3.28 -21.19 22.74
N PRO A 22 -4.56 -20.79 22.59
CA PRO A 22 -4.97 -19.39 22.76
C PRO A 22 -4.74 -18.86 24.18
N LEU A 23 -4.96 -19.69 25.21
CA LEU A 23 -4.77 -19.31 26.60
C LEU A 23 -3.30 -19.03 26.93
N THR A 24 -2.40 -19.88 26.46
CA THR A 24 -0.95 -19.77 26.71
C THR A 24 -0.39 -18.47 26.13
N ASP A 25 -0.71 -18.19 24.87
CA ASP A 25 -0.27 -16.97 24.18
C ASP A 25 -0.83 -15.71 24.84
N ALA A 26 -2.11 -15.73 25.22
CA ALA A 26 -2.76 -14.60 25.88
C ALA A 26 -2.21 -14.35 27.29
N LEU A 27 -1.85 -15.39 28.04
CA LEU A 27 -1.21 -15.27 29.35
C LEU A 27 0.20 -14.69 29.24
N ALA A 28 0.99 -15.12 28.25
CA ALA A 28 2.31 -14.55 27.99
C ALA A 28 2.20 -13.05 27.64
N LEU A 29 1.23 -12.69 26.79
CA LEU A 29 0.97 -11.31 26.41
C LEU A 29 0.55 -10.44 27.60
N ALA A 30 -0.38 -10.95 28.44
CA ALA A 30 -0.86 -10.24 29.62
C ALA A 30 0.24 -10.07 30.67
N GLY A 31 1.04 -11.10 30.92
CA GLY A 31 2.17 -11.08 31.85
C GLY A 31 3.22 -10.03 31.48
N ARG A 32 3.65 -10.00 30.20
CA ARG A 32 4.62 -9.01 29.69
C ARG A 32 4.15 -7.55 29.88
N ASN A 33 2.83 -7.34 29.87
CA ASN A 33 2.25 -6.00 29.95
C ASN A 33 1.69 -5.64 31.33
N GLN A 34 1.78 -6.54 32.32
CA GLN A 34 1.10 -6.40 33.62
C GLN A 34 -0.39 -6.07 33.47
N ALA A 35 -1.03 -6.70 32.47
CA ALA A 35 -2.42 -6.46 32.11
C ALA A 35 -3.35 -7.53 32.71
N GLU A 36 -4.60 -7.16 32.96
CA GLU A 36 -5.67 -8.09 33.33
C GLU A 36 -6.13 -8.87 32.09
N LEU A 37 -6.21 -10.19 32.16
CA LEU A 37 -6.66 -11.05 31.07
C LEU A 37 -8.14 -11.41 31.26
N HIS A 38 -8.91 -11.27 30.19
CA HIS A 38 -10.32 -11.65 30.14
C HIS A 38 -10.46 -12.81 29.15
N LEU A 39 -10.99 -13.93 29.63
CA LEU A 39 -11.33 -15.10 28.84
C LEU A 39 -12.82 -15.07 28.53
N LEU A 40 -13.16 -15.07 27.25
CA LEU A 40 -14.55 -15.12 26.79
C LEU A 40 -14.77 -16.40 25.98
N HIS A 41 -15.73 -17.21 26.41
CA HIS A 41 -16.25 -18.30 25.60
C HIS A 41 -17.63 -17.93 25.04
N VAL A 42 -17.84 -18.15 23.74
CA VAL A 42 -19.09 -17.81 23.05
C VAL A 42 -19.85 -19.07 22.64
N VAL A 43 -21.06 -19.23 23.18
CA VAL A 43 -21.96 -20.31 22.79
C VAL A 43 -22.85 -19.85 21.64
N ALA A 44 -22.61 -20.39 20.43
CA ALA A 44 -23.28 -19.98 19.20
C ALA A 44 -24.80 -20.18 19.23
N LYS A 45 -25.54 -19.14 18.83
CA LYS A 45 -27.02 -19.11 18.87
C LYS A 45 -27.71 -20.13 17.94
N HIS A 46 -27.03 -20.60 16.89
CA HIS A 46 -27.59 -21.47 15.84
C HIS A 46 -27.30 -22.97 16.05
N ALA A 47 -26.48 -23.33 17.05
CA ALA A 47 -26.10 -24.71 17.33
C ALA A 47 -27.05 -25.43 18.33
N ILE A 48 -28.28 -24.92 18.55
CA ILE A 48 -29.12 -25.38 19.67
C ILE A 48 -30.57 -25.68 19.27
N PRO A 49 -31.02 -26.97 19.32
CA PRO A 49 -32.43 -27.31 19.43
C PRO A 49 -33.00 -26.80 20.77
N ARG A 50 -34.25 -26.33 20.78
CA ARG A 50 -34.93 -25.60 21.88
C ARG A 50 -34.92 -26.25 23.29
N PHE A 51 -34.40 -27.47 23.47
CA PHE A 51 -34.39 -28.22 24.74
C PHE A 51 -33.00 -28.56 25.32
N GLY A 52 -31.88 -28.15 24.68
CA GLY A 52 -30.52 -28.51 25.13
C GLY A 52 -29.61 -27.35 25.60
N SER A 53 -30.05 -26.09 25.48
CA SER A 53 -29.16 -24.92 25.67
C SER A 53 -28.66 -24.70 27.08
N GLU A 54 -29.49 -24.92 28.10
CA GLU A 54 -29.11 -24.63 29.48
C GLU A 54 -28.08 -25.62 30.02
N LYS A 55 -28.22 -26.90 29.65
CA LYS A 55 -27.26 -27.94 30.01
C LYS A 55 -25.88 -27.69 29.39
N ARG A 56 -25.82 -27.27 28.12
CA ARG A 56 -24.55 -26.94 27.43
C ARG A 56 -23.89 -25.69 28.00
N LEU A 57 -24.67 -24.66 28.31
CA LEU A 57 -24.18 -23.46 29.02
C LEU A 57 -23.62 -23.80 30.42
N GLN A 58 -24.28 -24.71 31.14
CA GLN A 58 -23.82 -25.16 32.45
C GLN A 58 -22.52 -25.97 32.35
N GLN A 59 -22.42 -26.87 31.38
CA GLN A 59 -21.19 -27.61 31.09
C GLN A 59 -20.03 -26.70 30.68
N ALA A 60 -20.28 -25.70 29.83
CA ALA A 60 -19.27 -24.72 29.45
C ALA A 60 -18.80 -23.90 30.66
N ARG A 61 -19.70 -23.54 31.59
CA ARG A 61 -19.35 -22.85 32.85
C ARG A 61 -18.45 -23.71 33.73
N GLU A 62 -18.78 -24.98 33.91
CA GLU A 62 -17.97 -25.92 34.69
C GLU A 62 -16.57 -26.06 34.08
N LYS A 63 -16.46 -26.30 32.76
CA LYS A 63 -15.19 -26.39 32.04
C LYS A 63 -14.36 -25.10 32.14
N LEU A 64 -14.98 -23.95 31.92
CA LEU A 64 -14.31 -22.66 32.00
C LEU A 64 -13.78 -22.38 33.42
N SER A 65 -14.55 -22.74 34.45
CA SER A 65 -14.13 -22.60 35.85
C SER A 65 -12.99 -23.55 36.22
N GLY A 66 -12.93 -24.73 35.61
CA GLY A 66 -11.90 -25.74 35.83
C GLY A 66 -10.60 -25.55 35.05
N LEU A 67 -10.53 -24.57 34.12
CA LEU A 67 -9.31 -24.26 33.39
C LEU A 67 -8.20 -23.82 34.34
N GLN A 68 -7.13 -24.62 34.40
CA GLN A 68 -5.91 -24.30 35.15
C GLN A 68 -5.21 -23.12 34.49
N ILE A 69 -4.78 -22.15 35.30
CA ILE A 69 -4.04 -20.97 34.84
C ILE A 69 -2.59 -21.17 35.25
N PRO A 70 -1.67 -21.44 34.30
CA PRO A 70 -0.28 -21.76 34.63
C PRO A 70 0.53 -20.58 35.20
N ASN A 71 0.01 -19.35 35.13
CA ASN A 71 0.70 -18.15 35.63
C ASN A 71 -0.15 -17.40 36.67
N GLU A 72 0.16 -17.57 37.96
CA GLU A 72 -0.58 -16.96 39.09
C GLU A 72 -0.41 -15.42 39.20
N GLN A 73 0.52 -14.82 38.44
CA GLN A 73 0.78 -13.38 38.49
C GLN A 73 -0.17 -12.55 37.60
N VAL A 74 -0.93 -13.19 36.71
CA VAL A 74 -1.89 -12.51 35.83
C VAL A 74 -3.29 -12.59 36.42
N ALA A 75 -3.94 -11.45 36.63
CA ALA A 75 -5.34 -11.42 37.03
C ALA A 75 -6.22 -11.89 35.85
N VAL A 76 -6.98 -12.97 36.03
CA VAL A 76 -7.82 -13.55 34.98
C VAL A 76 -9.32 -13.47 35.33
N LYS A 77 -10.11 -12.90 34.43
CA LYS A 77 -11.58 -12.93 34.46
C LYS A 77 -12.11 -13.90 33.42
N ARG A 78 -13.21 -14.58 33.75
CA ARG A 78 -13.86 -15.58 32.91
C ARG A 78 -15.30 -15.18 32.67
N ASP A 79 -15.76 -15.17 31.43
CA ASP A 79 -17.17 -14.94 31.07
C ASP A 79 -17.63 -15.87 29.95
N ILE A 80 -18.94 -16.15 29.93
CA ILE A 80 -19.60 -16.92 28.88
C ILE A 80 -20.77 -16.12 28.36
N ARG A 81 -20.78 -15.87 27.05
CA ARG A 81 -21.89 -15.20 26.37
C ARG A 81 -22.56 -16.11 25.36
N ARG A 82 -23.87 -15.94 25.22
CA ARG A 82 -24.68 -16.62 24.21
C ARG A 82 -25.04 -15.64 23.11
N GLY A 83 -24.69 -15.94 21.88
CA GLY A 83 -24.95 -15.04 20.76
C GLY A 83 -24.16 -15.39 19.51
N THR A 84 -23.97 -14.40 18.64
CA THR A 84 -22.93 -14.47 17.61
C THR A 84 -21.60 -14.06 18.23
N LEU A 85 -20.49 -14.55 17.69
CA LEU A 85 -19.15 -14.19 18.16
C LEU A 85 -18.94 -12.67 18.18
N ILE A 86 -19.36 -11.98 17.11
CA ILE A 86 -19.18 -10.53 16.93
C ILE A 86 -19.97 -9.74 17.97
N ASP A 87 -21.25 -10.06 18.20
CA ASP A 87 -22.07 -9.37 19.18
C ASP A 87 -21.54 -9.57 20.61
N CYS A 88 -21.07 -10.79 20.90
CA CYS A 88 -20.55 -11.12 22.22
C CYS A 88 -19.23 -10.40 22.48
N VAL A 89 -18.30 -10.42 21.54
CA VAL A 89 -16.99 -9.77 21.64
C VAL A 89 -17.15 -8.24 21.70
N SER A 90 -17.90 -7.64 20.77
CA SER A 90 -18.10 -6.19 20.73
C SER A 90 -18.82 -5.66 21.96
N GLY A 91 -19.84 -6.38 22.45
CA GLY A 91 -20.49 -6.07 23.72
C GLY A 91 -19.50 -6.17 24.88
N TYR A 92 -18.72 -7.26 24.95
CA TYR A 92 -17.79 -7.48 26.07
C TYR A 92 -16.70 -6.40 26.13
N VAL A 93 -16.13 -6.04 24.97
CA VAL A 93 -15.13 -4.98 24.84
C VAL A 93 -15.67 -3.66 25.39
N ARG A 94 -16.90 -3.30 25.03
CA ARG A 94 -17.58 -2.08 25.49
C ARG A 94 -17.86 -2.11 26.99
N ASP A 95 -18.37 -3.23 27.49
CA ASP A 95 -18.80 -3.37 28.90
C ASP A 95 -17.62 -3.36 29.88
N HIS A 96 -16.46 -3.88 29.46
CA HIS A 96 -15.31 -4.09 30.35
C HIS A 96 -14.13 -3.15 30.07
N GLY A 97 -14.26 -2.24 29.10
CA GLY A 97 -13.20 -1.30 28.71
C GLY A 97 -11.92 -2.02 28.29
N ILE A 98 -12.07 -3.09 27.51
CA ILE A 98 -10.96 -3.84 26.93
C ILE A 98 -10.19 -2.91 25.99
N ASN A 99 -8.86 -2.94 26.05
CA ASN A 99 -8.01 -2.12 25.18
C ASN A 99 -7.08 -2.92 24.26
N MET A 100 -7.23 -4.25 24.24
CA MET A 100 -6.61 -5.17 23.29
C MET A 100 -7.42 -6.46 23.17
N LEU A 101 -7.63 -6.94 21.95
CA LEU A 101 -8.21 -8.26 21.70
C LEU A 101 -7.14 -9.18 21.10
N TYR A 102 -7.02 -10.41 21.59
CA TYR A 102 -6.19 -11.46 21.02
C TYR A 102 -7.09 -12.58 20.48
N LEU A 103 -6.94 -12.90 19.20
CA LEU A 103 -7.70 -13.94 18.48
C LEU A 103 -6.77 -15.02 17.94
N ALA A 104 -7.14 -16.28 18.19
CA ALA A 104 -6.47 -17.44 17.62
C ALA A 104 -7.50 -18.33 16.90
N PRO A 105 -7.12 -19.03 15.82
CA PRO A 105 -8.01 -19.91 15.06
C PRO A 105 -8.79 -20.90 15.93
N GLU A 106 -8.09 -21.54 16.86
CA GLU A 106 -8.61 -22.55 17.77
C GLU A 106 -9.59 -21.93 18.78
N GLY A 107 -9.29 -20.70 19.22
CA GLY A 107 -10.12 -19.97 20.19
C GLY A 107 -11.48 -19.55 19.66
N VAL A 108 -11.62 -19.42 18.33
CA VAL A 108 -12.89 -19.10 17.66
C VAL A 108 -13.50 -20.29 16.93
N GLY A 109 -12.90 -21.48 17.05
CA GLY A 109 -13.36 -22.72 16.42
C GLY A 109 -13.33 -22.69 14.88
N ALA A 110 -12.36 -21.99 14.27
CA ALA A 110 -12.25 -21.93 12.81
C ALA A 110 -11.63 -23.23 12.26
N ALA A 111 -12.27 -23.85 11.27
CA ALA A 111 -11.83 -25.11 10.68
C ALA A 111 -10.72 -24.92 9.63
N ASP A 112 -10.68 -23.76 8.96
CA ASP A 112 -9.70 -23.45 7.93
C ASP A 112 -9.31 -21.96 7.92
N LYS A 113 -8.24 -21.63 7.17
CA LYS A 113 -7.71 -20.26 7.03
C LYS A 113 -8.75 -19.28 6.47
N LYS A 114 -9.65 -19.72 5.60
CA LYS A 114 -10.67 -18.88 4.95
C LYS A 114 -11.78 -18.51 5.94
N GLU A 115 -12.23 -19.47 6.74
CA GLU A 115 -13.18 -19.27 7.81
C GLU A 115 -12.61 -18.35 8.89
N PHE A 116 -11.36 -18.59 9.32
CA PHE A 116 -10.69 -17.74 10.30
C PHE A 116 -10.56 -16.29 9.81
N ARG A 117 -10.13 -16.09 8.55
CA ARG A 117 -10.04 -14.78 7.92
C ARG A 117 -11.40 -14.08 7.87
N SER A 118 -12.48 -14.81 7.55
CA SER A 118 -13.85 -14.27 7.56
C SER A 118 -14.30 -13.83 8.96
N ILE A 119 -13.92 -14.56 10.01
CA ILE A 119 -14.19 -14.19 11.40
C ILE A 119 -13.43 -12.91 11.77
N VAL A 120 -12.13 -12.86 11.49
CA VAL A 120 -11.26 -11.72 11.78
C VAL A 120 -11.79 -10.43 11.13
N HIS A 121 -12.10 -10.46 9.82
CA HIS A 121 -12.62 -9.28 9.13
C HIS A 121 -13.89 -8.73 9.78
N ARG A 122 -14.85 -9.61 10.12
CA ARG A 122 -16.10 -9.19 10.76
C ARG A 122 -15.90 -8.61 12.16
N VAL A 123 -14.86 -9.05 12.88
CA VAL A 123 -14.50 -8.49 14.19
C VAL A 123 -13.86 -7.11 14.03
N LEU A 124 -12.96 -6.96 13.06
CA LEU A 124 -12.29 -5.68 12.76
C LEU A 124 -13.27 -4.61 12.28
N ASP A 125 -14.31 -4.98 11.55
CA ASP A 125 -15.34 -4.05 11.08
C ASP A 125 -16.13 -3.37 12.22
N VAL A 126 -16.16 -3.99 13.41
CA VAL A 126 -17.01 -3.55 14.54
C VAL A 126 -16.21 -3.00 15.72
N LEU A 127 -14.93 -3.38 15.86
CA LEU A 127 -14.10 -2.98 16.99
C LEU A 127 -13.21 -1.77 16.67
N THR A 128 -13.08 -0.88 17.65
CA THR A 128 -12.20 0.30 17.60
C THR A 128 -10.92 0.12 18.42
N ILE A 129 -10.63 -1.10 18.87
CA ILE A 129 -9.45 -1.44 19.68
C ILE A 129 -8.45 -2.25 18.86
N PRO A 130 -7.15 -2.21 19.21
CA PRO A 130 -6.17 -3.09 18.59
C PRO A 130 -6.55 -4.56 18.73
N VAL A 131 -6.37 -5.33 17.65
CA VAL A 131 -6.61 -6.77 17.61
C VAL A 131 -5.32 -7.46 17.16
N LEU A 132 -4.80 -8.36 17.99
CA LEU A 132 -3.68 -9.25 17.67
C LEU A 132 -4.20 -10.62 17.26
N ILE A 133 -3.66 -11.16 16.17
CA ILE A 133 -4.16 -12.38 15.54
C ILE A 133 -3.01 -13.40 15.47
N LYS A 134 -3.28 -14.63 15.90
CA LYS A 134 -2.37 -15.77 15.69
C LYS A 134 -2.42 -16.25 14.24
N PRO A 135 -1.28 -16.46 13.56
CA PRO A 135 -1.24 -17.05 12.23
C PRO A 135 -1.92 -18.43 12.18
N PHE A 136 -2.51 -18.79 11.04
CA PHE A 136 -3.08 -20.12 10.82
C PHE A 136 -1.98 -21.05 10.29
N GLU A 137 -1.50 -21.99 11.10
CA GLU A 137 -0.48 -22.98 10.72
C GLU A 137 -1.13 -24.23 10.12
N ASN A 138 -0.62 -24.68 8.96
CA ASN A 138 -1.18 -25.80 8.21
C ASN A 138 -0.44 -27.10 8.60
N GLN A 139 -1.06 -27.95 9.44
CA GLN A 139 -0.42 -29.19 9.95
C GLN A 139 0.00 -30.18 8.84
N VAL A 140 -0.67 -30.16 7.68
CA VAL A 140 -0.36 -31.03 6.53
C VAL A 140 0.98 -30.68 5.87
N GLU A 141 1.38 -29.41 5.92
CA GLU A 141 2.61 -28.93 5.25
C GLU A 141 3.87 -29.25 6.06
N SER A 142 3.75 -29.32 7.39
CA SER A 142 4.86 -29.72 8.27
C SER A 142 5.22 -31.21 8.12
N ASP A 143 4.21 -32.07 7.98
CA ASP A 143 4.37 -33.52 7.78
C ASP A 143 5.04 -33.84 6.43
N GLN A 144 4.70 -33.09 5.38
CA GLN A 144 5.33 -33.24 4.07
C GLN A 144 6.81 -32.83 4.06
N ILE A 145 7.17 -31.78 4.79
CA ILE A 145 8.57 -31.30 4.87
C ILE A 145 9.45 -32.30 5.64
N HIS A 146 8.94 -32.87 6.74
CA HIS A 146 9.65 -33.88 7.50
C HIS A 146 9.92 -35.14 6.67
N ARG A 147 8.88 -35.68 6.02
CA ARG A 147 9.01 -36.84 5.12
C ARG A 147 9.88 -36.56 3.90
N ALA A 148 9.87 -35.33 3.36
CA ALA A 148 10.77 -34.93 2.29
C ALA A 148 12.24 -34.89 2.76
N ALA A 149 12.49 -34.45 4.00
CA ALA A 149 13.83 -34.44 4.59
C ALA A 149 14.38 -35.85 4.80
N GLU A 150 13.56 -36.77 5.30
CA GLU A 150 13.92 -38.19 5.41
C GLU A 150 14.23 -38.81 4.04
N ALA A 151 13.43 -38.48 3.01
CA ALA A 151 13.65 -38.98 1.66
C ALA A 151 15.00 -38.54 1.08
N VAL A 152 15.37 -37.28 1.32
CA VAL A 152 16.64 -36.73 0.86
C VAL A 152 17.82 -37.28 1.66
N ASP A 153 17.68 -37.47 2.97
CA ASP A 153 18.73 -38.08 3.78
C ASP A 153 18.98 -39.55 3.41
N ALA A 154 17.91 -40.28 3.08
CA ALA A 154 17.97 -41.69 2.68
C ALA A 154 18.73 -41.95 1.35
N LEU A 155 19.00 -40.91 0.54
CA LEU A 155 19.82 -41.03 -0.67
C LEU A 155 21.28 -41.37 -0.36
N GLY A 156 21.79 -41.04 0.83
CA GLY A 156 23.20 -41.16 1.18
C GLY A 156 24.10 -40.11 0.51
N ASP A 157 25.41 -40.18 0.73
CA ASP A 157 26.33 -39.09 0.38
C ASP A 157 26.67 -39.00 -1.12
N GLU A 158 26.72 -40.14 -1.84
CA GLU A 158 27.09 -40.16 -3.26
C GLU A 158 26.09 -39.38 -4.15
N PRO A 159 24.76 -39.54 -4.03
CA PRO A 159 23.79 -38.75 -4.81
C PRO A 159 23.64 -37.31 -4.33
N ARG A 160 24.19 -36.97 -3.15
CA ARG A 160 24.19 -35.62 -2.59
C ARG A 160 25.46 -34.85 -2.91
N THR A 161 26.44 -35.48 -3.56
CA THR A 161 27.76 -34.91 -3.85
C THR A 161 28.02 -34.91 -5.34
N GLY A 162 28.37 -33.76 -5.91
CA GLY A 162 28.50 -33.65 -7.37
C GLY A 162 28.42 -32.22 -7.86
N GLN A 163 28.01 -32.04 -9.12
CA GLN A 163 27.59 -30.75 -9.65
C GLN A 163 26.24 -30.35 -9.02
N HIS A 164 26.11 -29.07 -8.66
CA HIS A 164 24.94 -28.55 -7.95
C HIS A 164 23.61 -28.89 -8.65
N ASP A 165 23.49 -28.61 -9.95
CA ASP A 165 22.23 -28.82 -10.69
C ASP A 165 21.85 -30.30 -10.87
N GLN A 166 22.86 -31.16 -11.00
CA GLN A 166 22.64 -32.61 -11.13
C GLN A 166 22.15 -33.21 -9.81
N THR A 167 22.82 -32.87 -8.71
CA THR A 167 22.44 -33.34 -7.37
C THR A 167 21.09 -32.78 -6.93
N LEU A 168 20.80 -31.52 -7.22
CA LEU A 168 19.50 -30.90 -6.94
C LEU A 168 18.34 -31.60 -7.68
N THR A 169 18.60 -32.07 -8.90
CA THR A 169 17.62 -32.89 -9.65
C THR A 169 17.37 -34.22 -8.95
N GLN A 170 18.42 -34.88 -8.45
CA GLN A 170 18.31 -36.13 -7.70
C GLN A 170 17.53 -35.96 -6.38
N LEU A 171 17.70 -34.83 -5.68
CA LEU A 171 16.92 -34.52 -4.48
C LEU A 171 15.42 -34.38 -4.79
N ARG A 172 15.09 -33.69 -5.89
CA ARG A 172 13.70 -33.49 -6.33
C ARG A 172 13.05 -34.81 -6.73
N ASP A 173 13.76 -35.65 -7.47
CA ASP A 173 13.27 -36.96 -7.89
C ASP A 173 13.00 -37.86 -6.67
N ALA A 174 13.82 -37.77 -5.60
CA ALA A 174 13.60 -38.49 -4.35
C ALA A 174 12.35 -38.02 -3.60
N VAL A 175 12.14 -36.71 -3.49
CA VAL A 175 10.95 -36.12 -2.85
C VAL A 175 9.68 -36.41 -3.65
N GLU A 176 9.75 -36.34 -4.98
CA GLU A 176 8.66 -36.70 -5.89
C GLU A 176 8.25 -38.17 -5.72
N ALA A 177 9.23 -39.08 -5.65
CA ALA A 177 8.98 -40.50 -5.48
C ALA A 177 8.38 -40.86 -4.11
N GLU A 178 8.89 -40.28 -3.02
CA GLU A 178 8.45 -40.59 -1.66
C GLU A 178 7.04 -40.03 -1.35
N LEU A 179 6.76 -38.81 -1.81
CA LEU A 179 5.50 -38.12 -1.50
C LEU A 179 4.42 -38.28 -2.58
N GLN A 180 4.75 -38.90 -3.73
CA GLN A 180 3.86 -39.04 -4.89
C GLN A 180 3.29 -37.69 -5.36
N LEU A 181 4.13 -36.66 -5.36
CA LEU A 181 3.73 -35.30 -5.71
C LEU A 181 4.10 -34.96 -7.16
N PRO A 182 3.35 -34.08 -7.85
CA PRO A 182 3.80 -33.50 -9.11
C PRO A 182 5.16 -32.79 -8.93
N ARG A 183 6.02 -32.86 -9.95
CA ARG A 183 7.37 -32.24 -9.96
C ARG A 183 7.40 -30.80 -9.42
N GLU A 184 6.42 -29.96 -9.79
CA GLU A 184 6.35 -28.56 -9.32
C GLU A 184 6.17 -28.47 -7.79
N GLN A 185 5.49 -29.42 -7.16
CA GLN A 185 5.29 -29.48 -5.71
C GLN A 185 6.51 -30.04 -4.98
N ALA A 186 7.17 -31.06 -5.56
CA ALA A 186 8.45 -31.56 -5.04
C ALA A 186 9.55 -30.48 -5.10
N GLU A 187 9.60 -29.71 -6.20
CA GLU A 187 10.49 -28.56 -6.34
C GLU A 187 10.24 -27.49 -5.26
N ARG A 188 8.98 -27.22 -4.94
CA ARG A 188 8.62 -26.30 -3.85
C ARG A 188 9.05 -26.82 -2.48
N LEU A 189 8.88 -28.11 -2.21
CA LEU A 189 9.26 -28.70 -0.92
C LEU A 189 10.78 -28.70 -0.72
N VAL A 190 11.56 -29.10 -1.72
CA VAL A 190 13.03 -29.04 -1.67
C VAL A 190 13.50 -27.60 -1.44
N ALA A 191 12.91 -26.62 -2.16
CA ALA A 191 13.21 -25.21 -1.95
C ALA A 191 12.82 -24.71 -0.54
N GLN A 192 11.71 -25.19 0.02
CA GLN A 192 11.31 -24.89 1.40
C GLN A 192 12.30 -25.48 2.42
N MET A 193 12.81 -26.69 2.18
CA MET A 193 13.81 -27.32 3.03
C MET A 193 15.14 -26.55 3.00
N GLU A 194 15.57 -26.06 1.83
CA GLU A 194 16.72 -25.17 1.72
C GLU A 194 16.49 -23.85 2.48
N MET A 195 15.31 -23.23 2.34
CA MET A 195 14.97 -21.99 3.06
C MET A 195 14.96 -22.17 4.58
N ARG A 196 14.54 -23.33 5.07
CA ARG A 196 14.53 -23.68 6.50
C ARG A 196 15.91 -24.11 7.02
N GLY A 197 16.92 -24.18 6.15
CA GLY A 197 18.25 -24.68 6.50
C GLY A 197 18.26 -26.16 6.87
N ILE A 198 17.22 -26.90 6.47
CA ILE A 198 17.14 -28.37 6.52
C ILE A 198 18.06 -28.94 5.44
N LEU A 199 18.13 -28.29 4.27
CA LEU A 199 19.12 -28.60 3.23
C LEU A 199 20.13 -27.46 3.10
N THR A 200 21.41 -27.79 3.12
CA THR A 200 22.49 -26.81 2.93
C THR A 200 23.52 -27.32 1.93
N TRP A 201 23.86 -26.48 0.95
CA TRP A 201 24.93 -26.77 -0.01
C TRP A 201 26.27 -26.27 0.52
N THR A 202 27.29 -27.13 0.46
CA THR A 202 28.67 -26.78 0.78
C THR A 202 29.56 -27.00 -0.44
N GLU A 203 30.19 -25.94 -0.93
CA GLU A 203 31.16 -26.04 -2.03
C GLU A 203 32.46 -26.70 -1.55
N SER A 204 33.03 -27.57 -2.39
CA SER A 204 34.35 -28.17 -2.13
C SER A 204 35.43 -27.14 -2.43
N ALA A 205 36.48 -27.07 -1.61
CA ALA A 205 37.64 -26.23 -1.91
C ALA A 205 38.31 -26.74 -3.20
N ALA A 206 38.34 -25.90 -4.23
CA ALA A 206 38.93 -26.26 -5.52
C ALA A 206 40.45 -26.42 -5.38
N ASP A 207 40.96 -27.63 -5.63
CA ASP A 207 42.33 -27.79 -6.14
C ASP A 207 42.33 -27.40 -7.63
N ASP A 208 43.43 -26.82 -8.11
CA ASP A 208 43.59 -26.09 -9.39
C ASP A 208 43.14 -26.82 -10.69
N ASP A 209 42.64 -28.05 -10.63
CA ASP A 209 42.20 -28.89 -11.75
C ASP A 209 40.73 -29.38 -11.70
N GLN A 210 39.87 -28.89 -10.79
CA GLN A 210 38.42 -29.23 -10.75
C GLN A 210 37.48 -28.04 -11.08
N GLU A 211 36.37 -28.33 -11.77
CA GLU A 211 35.34 -27.36 -12.16
C GLU A 211 34.68 -26.67 -10.95
N ALA A 212 34.44 -25.35 -11.06
CA ALA A 212 34.04 -24.45 -9.98
C ALA A 212 32.57 -24.60 -9.46
N ASP A 213 31.97 -25.79 -9.54
CA ASP A 213 30.56 -26.03 -9.14
C ASP A 213 30.35 -27.38 -8.45
N HIS A 214 31.41 -27.92 -7.83
CA HIS A 214 31.38 -29.21 -7.15
C HIS A 214 31.21 -29.04 -5.63
N GLY A 215 30.28 -29.78 -5.02
CA GLY A 215 29.96 -29.66 -3.59
C GLY A 215 29.09 -30.79 -3.08
N HIS A 216 28.60 -30.67 -1.84
CA HIS A 216 27.71 -31.64 -1.20
C HIS A 216 26.53 -31.00 -0.48
N TRP A 217 25.37 -31.64 -0.54
CA TRP A 217 24.18 -31.30 0.23
C TRP A 217 24.21 -31.97 1.61
N GLN A 218 24.03 -31.19 2.67
CA GLN A 218 23.82 -31.68 4.03
C GLN A 218 22.35 -31.57 4.42
N VAL A 219 21.87 -32.58 5.15
CA VAL A 219 20.50 -32.63 5.68
C VAL A 219 20.53 -32.51 7.19
N ASP A 220 19.72 -31.61 7.74
CA ASP A 220 19.56 -31.40 9.17
C ASP A 220 18.12 -31.79 9.57
N LEU A 221 17.95 -33.05 10.00
CA LEU A 221 16.64 -33.61 10.35
C LEU A 221 16.05 -33.00 11.63
N ASP A 222 16.89 -32.50 12.54
CA ASP A 222 16.44 -31.87 13.78
C ASP A 222 15.64 -30.59 13.47
N LYS A 223 16.05 -29.84 12.43
CA LYS A 223 15.28 -28.69 11.91
C LYS A 223 14.00 -29.06 11.17
N ALA A 224 13.81 -30.33 10.84
CA ALA A 224 12.58 -30.83 10.23
C ALA A 224 11.54 -31.25 11.27
N GLU A 225 11.94 -31.52 12.52
CA GLU A 225 11.07 -31.95 13.63
C GLU A 225 10.55 -30.79 14.51
N ASP A 226 11.27 -29.67 14.62
CA ASP A 226 10.94 -28.60 15.58
C ASP A 226 9.96 -27.52 15.05
N ALA A 227 8.79 -27.44 15.69
CA ALA A 227 8.04 -26.19 15.90
C ALA A 227 8.81 -25.31 16.91
N PRO A 228 8.68 -23.97 16.89
CA PRO A 228 9.76 -23.03 17.20
C PRO A 228 10.37 -23.18 18.60
N PRO A 229 11.70 -22.99 18.74
CA PRO A 229 12.34 -23.02 20.04
C PRO A 229 11.90 -21.83 20.92
N SER A 230 11.86 -22.12 22.22
CA SER A 230 11.45 -21.26 23.33
C SER A 230 12.13 -19.88 23.36
N ALA A 231 11.39 -18.92 23.90
CA ALA A 231 11.59 -17.47 23.89
C ALA A 231 12.81 -16.89 24.67
N GLU A 232 13.94 -17.59 24.77
CA GLU A 232 15.13 -17.09 25.49
C GLU A 232 16.41 -16.94 24.63
N ALA A 233 16.35 -17.19 23.31
CA ALA A 233 17.47 -16.98 22.39
C ALA A 233 17.25 -15.80 21.42
N ALA A 234 16.71 -14.68 21.91
CA ALA A 234 16.31 -13.52 21.10
C ALA A 234 17.47 -12.59 20.64
N GLU A 235 18.70 -13.08 20.46
CA GLU A 235 19.82 -12.21 20.07
C GLU A 235 20.73 -12.66 18.92
N ASP A 236 20.50 -13.78 18.23
CA ASP A 236 21.28 -14.08 17.00
C ASP A 236 20.39 -14.26 15.76
N PHE A 237 20.62 -13.36 14.81
CA PHE A 237 19.99 -13.22 13.49
C PHE A 237 20.17 -14.49 12.63
N ALA A 238 19.10 -15.27 12.44
CA ALA A 238 18.94 -16.16 11.29
C ALA A 238 17.48 -16.58 11.08
N ASP A 239 16.55 -15.63 10.87
CA ASP A 239 15.22 -15.97 10.32
C ASP A 239 14.56 -14.84 9.51
N SER A 240 15.34 -14.26 8.59
CA SER A 240 14.78 -13.54 7.44
C SER A 240 15.77 -13.61 6.29
N THR A 241 15.34 -14.20 5.17
CA THR A 241 16.12 -14.21 3.93
C THR A 241 16.60 -12.79 3.55
N THR A 242 17.74 -12.68 2.85
CA THR A 242 18.31 -11.38 2.43
C THR A 242 17.28 -10.48 1.75
N ALA A 243 16.41 -11.05 0.92
CA ALA A 243 15.30 -10.34 0.29
C ALA A 243 14.27 -9.80 1.31
N ILE A 244 13.85 -10.61 2.28
CA ILE A 244 12.89 -10.18 3.32
C ILE A 244 13.49 -9.08 4.20
N SER A 245 14.76 -9.22 4.60
CA SER A 245 15.46 -8.19 5.36
C SER A 245 15.52 -6.87 4.58
N LEU A 246 15.84 -6.93 3.28
CA LEU A 246 15.85 -5.77 2.41
C LEU A 246 14.46 -5.11 2.30
N LEU A 247 13.40 -5.91 2.11
CA LEU A 247 12.02 -5.43 2.06
C LEU A 247 11.58 -4.79 3.37
N ARG A 248 11.86 -5.42 4.52
CA ARG A 248 11.56 -4.87 5.85
C ARG A 248 12.23 -3.52 6.05
N ARG A 249 13.52 -3.42 5.75
CA ARG A 249 14.27 -2.15 5.86
C ARG A 249 13.73 -1.06 4.93
N ALA A 250 13.27 -1.43 3.73
CA ALA A 250 12.64 -0.49 2.81
C ALA A 250 11.28 0.02 3.34
N ILE A 251 10.46 -0.86 3.90
CA ILE A 251 9.16 -0.52 4.51
C ILE A 251 9.36 0.36 5.75
N GLU A 252 10.30 0.01 6.64
CA GLU A 252 10.66 0.82 7.81
C GLU A 252 11.17 2.22 7.43
N ALA A 253 11.88 2.31 6.29
CA ALA A 253 12.33 3.57 5.72
C ALA A 253 11.22 4.34 4.98
N GLU A 254 9.98 3.83 4.95
CA GLU A 254 8.86 4.39 4.19
C GLU A 254 9.19 4.58 2.69
N ALA A 255 9.97 3.66 2.12
CA ALA A 255 10.34 3.68 0.71
C ALA A 255 9.16 3.31 -0.20
N THR A 256 9.14 3.90 -1.39
CA THR A 256 8.13 3.63 -2.45
C THR A 256 8.66 2.72 -3.54
N ASP A 257 9.96 2.77 -3.82
CA ASP A 257 10.62 1.88 -4.76
C ASP A 257 11.95 1.41 -4.16
N ILE A 258 12.36 0.19 -4.49
CA ILE A 258 13.69 -0.37 -4.24
C ILE A 258 14.31 -0.67 -5.59
N HIS A 259 15.55 -0.25 -5.81
CA HIS A 259 16.29 -0.56 -7.01
C HIS A 259 17.59 -1.29 -6.63
N LEU A 260 17.79 -2.45 -7.24
CA LEU A 260 19.01 -3.26 -7.13
C LEU A 260 19.66 -3.24 -8.51
N ASP A 261 20.75 -2.48 -8.63
CA ASP A 261 21.44 -2.27 -9.90
C ASP A 261 22.89 -2.76 -9.78
N PRO A 262 23.45 -3.43 -10.80
CA PRO A 262 24.86 -3.77 -10.81
C PRO A 262 25.71 -2.49 -10.90
N LEU A 263 26.63 -2.32 -9.97
CA LEU A 263 27.61 -1.23 -9.96
C LEU A 263 28.91 -1.65 -10.67
N SER A 264 29.28 -2.91 -10.53
CA SER A 264 30.42 -3.55 -11.20
C SER A 264 30.16 -5.06 -11.32
N LYS A 265 31.13 -5.81 -11.87
CA LYS A 265 31.03 -7.29 -11.92
C LYS A 265 30.89 -7.95 -10.54
N HIS A 266 31.33 -7.28 -9.46
CA HIS A 266 31.38 -7.87 -8.12
C HIS A 266 30.48 -7.15 -7.10
N GLU A 267 29.85 -6.04 -7.49
CA GLU A 267 29.08 -5.22 -6.56
C GLU A 267 27.75 -4.78 -7.17
N TYR A 268 26.73 -4.76 -6.33
CA TYR A 268 25.44 -4.15 -6.58
C TYR A 268 25.27 -2.93 -5.69
N VAL A 269 24.57 -1.94 -6.19
CA VAL A 269 24.10 -0.80 -5.42
C VAL A 269 22.60 -0.93 -5.20
N VAL A 270 22.19 -0.73 -3.94
CA VAL A 270 20.79 -0.72 -3.54
C VAL A 270 20.39 0.72 -3.28
N HIS A 271 19.35 1.16 -3.96
CA HIS A 271 18.75 2.47 -3.77
C HIS A 271 17.31 2.35 -3.31
N PHE A 272 16.90 3.19 -2.36
CA PHE A 272 15.51 3.39 -2.00
C PHE A 272 15.00 4.71 -2.56
N ARG A 273 13.76 4.73 -3.04
CA ARG A 273 13.03 5.97 -3.29
C ARG A 273 12.20 6.32 -2.06
N VAL A 274 12.72 7.22 -1.23
CA VAL A 274 12.02 7.73 -0.04
C VAL A 274 11.55 9.16 -0.33
N ASP A 275 10.27 9.42 -0.07
CA ASP A 275 9.65 10.72 -0.33
C ASP A 275 9.89 11.26 -1.76
N GLY A 276 9.95 10.36 -2.75
CA GLY A 276 10.15 10.68 -4.16
C GLY A 276 11.62 10.88 -4.58
N LYS A 277 12.56 10.96 -3.64
CA LYS A 277 13.99 11.11 -3.93
C LYS A 277 14.72 9.77 -3.85
N MET A 278 15.59 9.53 -4.83
CA MET A 278 16.45 8.36 -4.86
C MET A 278 17.59 8.54 -3.85
N GLN A 279 17.81 7.54 -3.01
CA GLN A 279 18.85 7.54 -1.99
C GLN A 279 19.60 6.22 -2.02
N GLN A 280 20.94 6.29 -2.07
CA GLN A 280 21.76 5.09 -1.93
C GLN A 280 21.64 4.58 -0.51
N PHE A 281 21.24 3.32 -0.38
CA PHE A 281 21.00 2.68 0.89
C PHE A 281 22.21 1.86 1.35
N CYS A 282 22.68 0.95 0.49
CA CYS A 282 23.89 0.19 0.72
C CYS A 282 24.47 -0.29 -0.61
N THR A 283 25.70 -0.79 -0.56
CA THR A 283 26.24 -1.67 -1.58
C THR A 283 26.19 -3.11 -1.07
N MET A 284 26.13 -4.07 -2.00
CA MET A 284 26.10 -5.50 -1.70
C MET A 284 27.10 -6.22 -2.59
N HIS A 285 27.81 -7.20 -2.04
CA HIS A 285 28.62 -8.10 -2.84
C HIS A 285 27.72 -8.90 -3.79
N HIS A 286 28.20 -9.19 -5.00
CA HIS A 286 27.46 -9.89 -6.06
C HIS A 286 26.73 -11.14 -5.55
N ASN A 287 27.37 -11.96 -4.72
CA ASN A 287 26.78 -13.21 -4.22
C ASN A 287 25.54 -12.96 -3.37
N ILE A 288 25.57 -11.95 -2.49
CA ILE A 288 24.45 -11.57 -1.62
C ILE A 288 23.31 -10.98 -2.45
N ALA A 289 23.63 -10.10 -3.40
CA ALA A 289 22.65 -9.50 -4.29
C ALA A 289 21.97 -10.56 -5.17
N SER A 290 22.76 -11.48 -5.76
CA SER A 290 22.26 -12.59 -6.57
C SER A 290 21.31 -13.49 -5.78
N GLN A 291 21.64 -13.82 -4.52
CA GLN A 291 20.72 -14.55 -3.64
C GLN A 291 19.42 -13.80 -3.39
N ALA A 292 19.48 -12.50 -3.07
CA ALA A 292 18.28 -11.68 -2.89
C ALA A 292 17.42 -11.61 -4.17
N MET A 293 18.06 -11.46 -5.33
CA MET A 293 17.38 -11.42 -6.63
C MET A 293 16.67 -12.74 -6.95
N LYS A 294 17.33 -13.89 -6.71
CA LYS A 294 16.71 -15.22 -6.87
C LYS A 294 15.49 -15.38 -5.95
N GLN A 295 15.61 -14.99 -4.69
CA GLN A 295 14.50 -15.02 -3.72
C GLN A 295 13.33 -14.16 -4.17
N LEU A 296 13.60 -12.91 -4.60
CA LEU A 296 12.56 -12.01 -5.10
C LEU A 296 11.86 -12.57 -6.35
N LYS A 297 12.60 -13.19 -7.27
CA LYS A 297 12.04 -13.85 -8.45
C LYS A 297 11.15 -15.04 -8.10
N LEU A 298 11.59 -15.88 -7.16
CA LEU A 298 10.79 -17.02 -6.66
C LEU A 298 9.49 -16.55 -6.02
N MET A 299 9.55 -15.54 -5.14
CA MET A 299 8.37 -14.93 -4.52
C MET A 299 7.39 -14.34 -5.52
N ALA A 300 7.88 -13.97 -6.71
CA ALA A 300 7.08 -13.39 -7.78
C ALA A 300 6.68 -14.40 -8.88
N ASN A 301 7.01 -15.68 -8.71
CA ASN A 301 6.84 -16.72 -9.73
C ASN A 301 7.47 -16.33 -11.09
N VAL A 302 8.63 -15.65 -11.05
CA VAL A 302 9.43 -15.29 -12.23
C VAL A 302 10.47 -16.38 -12.46
N SER A 303 10.59 -16.85 -13.70
CA SER A 303 11.54 -17.91 -14.04
C SER A 303 12.98 -17.54 -13.71
N LEU A 304 13.71 -18.48 -13.11
CA LEU A 304 15.15 -18.37 -12.86
C LEU A 304 15.99 -18.82 -14.07
N SER A 305 15.41 -19.58 -15.00
CA SER A 305 16.14 -20.23 -16.10
C SER A 305 16.54 -19.28 -17.24
N ASP A 306 15.89 -18.12 -17.34
CA ASP A 306 16.17 -17.12 -18.38
C ASP A 306 16.36 -15.72 -17.77
N PRO A 307 17.55 -15.44 -17.21
CA PRO A 307 17.84 -14.14 -16.60
C PRO A 307 17.92 -12.99 -17.61
N PHE A 308 17.90 -13.28 -18.92
CA PHE A 308 17.99 -12.27 -19.98
C PHE A 308 16.62 -11.82 -20.50
N ARG A 309 15.53 -12.42 -20.03
CA ARG A 309 14.19 -12.02 -20.41
C ARG A 309 13.63 -11.00 -19.41
N PRO A 310 13.27 -9.78 -19.85
CA PRO A 310 12.54 -8.85 -19.00
C PRO A 310 11.24 -9.49 -18.51
N ALA A 311 10.96 -9.34 -17.22
CA ALA A 311 9.75 -9.85 -16.59
C ALA A 311 9.12 -8.81 -15.68
N GLU A 312 7.78 -8.78 -15.68
CA GLU A 312 6.99 -8.06 -14.70
C GLU A 312 6.08 -9.04 -13.98
N SER A 313 6.02 -8.95 -12.66
CA SER A 313 5.14 -9.78 -11.83
C SER A 313 4.78 -9.07 -10.52
N ARG A 314 3.99 -9.75 -9.68
CA ARG A 314 3.60 -9.31 -8.34
C ARG A 314 4.19 -10.30 -7.32
N LEU A 315 4.72 -9.78 -6.22
CA LEU A 315 5.09 -10.57 -5.06
C LEU A 315 3.93 -10.53 -4.08
N GLU A 316 3.53 -11.70 -3.62
CA GLU A 316 2.66 -11.82 -2.46
C GLU A 316 3.53 -11.84 -1.21
N LEU A 317 3.54 -10.74 -0.46
CA LEU A 317 4.19 -10.72 0.85
C LEU A 317 3.27 -11.39 1.88
N PRO A 318 3.80 -12.27 2.74
CA PRO A 318 3.09 -12.70 3.93
C PRO A 318 2.62 -11.51 4.77
N ASP A 319 1.40 -11.57 5.28
CA ASP A 319 0.81 -10.52 6.14
C ASP A 319 1.67 -10.20 7.38
N SER A 320 2.51 -11.15 7.83
CA SER A 320 3.46 -10.99 8.94
C SER A 320 4.63 -10.03 8.61
N ILE A 321 4.89 -9.77 7.32
CA ILE A 321 5.92 -8.86 6.85
C ILE A 321 5.29 -7.51 6.56
N SER A 322 4.21 -7.50 5.76
CA SER A 322 3.60 -6.26 5.28
C SER A 322 2.27 -6.50 4.59
N THR A 323 1.37 -5.52 4.66
CA THR A 323 0.17 -5.44 3.81
C THR A 323 0.44 -4.85 2.42
N HIS A 324 1.70 -4.51 2.11
CA HIS A 324 2.07 -3.93 0.83
C HIS A 324 1.96 -4.98 -0.29
N GLU A 325 1.34 -4.58 -1.40
CA GLU A 325 1.49 -5.30 -2.66
C GLU A 325 2.80 -4.85 -3.30
N VAL A 326 3.65 -5.78 -3.74
CA VAL A 326 4.94 -5.43 -4.33
C VAL A 326 4.95 -5.84 -5.78
N ARG A 327 5.14 -4.87 -6.68
CA ARG A 327 5.41 -5.16 -8.10
C ARG A 327 6.89 -5.31 -8.32
N ILE A 328 7.29 -6.31 -9.07
CA ILE A 328 8.68 -6.52 -9.50
C ILE A 328 8.80 -6.35 -10.99
N THR A 329 9.88 -5.68 -11.38
CA THR A 329 10.35 -5.63 -12.75
C THR A 329 11.80 -6.08 -12.75
N THR A 330 12.11 -7.08 -13.58
CA THR A 330 13.49 -7.53 -13.82
C THR A 330 13.87 -7.21 -15.25
N ALA A 331 15.10 -6.78 -15.47
CA ALA A 331 15.60 -6.44 -16.80
C ALA A 331 17.10 -6.73 -16.94
N PRO A 332 17.55 -7.31 -18.06
CA PRO A 332 18.96 -7.42 -18.37
C PRO A 332 19.56 -6.02 -18.57
N VAL A 333 20.75 -5.81 -18.03
CA VAL A 333 21.54 -4.59 -18.20
C VAL A 333 22.98 -4.96 -18.58
N ALA A 334 23.79 -3.99 -19.01
CA ALA A 334 25.12 -4.25 -19.57
C ALA A 334 26.06 -5.08 -18.65
N GLN A 335 25.85 -5.04 -17.33
CA GLN A 335 26.72 -5.69 -16.34
C GLN A 335 26.00 -6.75 -15.50
N GLY A 336 24.84 -7.25 -15.95
CA GLY A 336 24.08 -8.27 -15.22
C GLY A 336 22.58 -8.07 -15.38
N GLU A 337 21.86 -8.18 -14.28
CA GLU A 337 20.41 -7.97 -14.24
C GLU A 337 20.09 -6.90 -13.19
N ALA A 338 19.15 -6.02 -13.50
CA ALA A 338 18.62 -5.05 -12.56
C ALA A 338 17.23 -5.49 -12.10
N ILE A 339 16.92 -5.24 -10.82
CA ILE A 339 15.59 -5.44 -10.26
C ILE A 339 15.07 -4.11 -9.70
N ALA A 340 13.87 -3.72 -10.13
CA ALA A 340 13.11 -2.66 -9.52
C ALA A 340 11.88 -3.27 -8.81
N LEU A 341 11.69 -2.91 -7.55
CA LEU A 341 10.51 -3.26 -6.76
C LEU A 341 9.73 -1.98 -6.48
N ARG A 342 8.42 -2.00 -6.70
CA ARG A 342 7.52 -0.92 -6.29
C ARG A 342 6.67 -1.41 -5.12
N LEU A 343 6.80 -0.74 -3.99
CA LEU A 343 6.04 -1.00 -2.78
C LEU A 343 4.72 -0.21 -2.85
N ILE A 344 3.60 -0.91 -2.95
CA ILE A 344 2.27 -0.31 -3.05
C ILE A 344 1.57 -0.50 -1.71
N ASP A 345 1.41 0.61 -0.99
CA ASP A 345 0.68 0.65 0.27
C ASP A 345 -0.83 0.82 0.02
N TYR A 346 -1.60 -0.24 0.28
CA TYR A 346 -3.04 -0.24 0.12
C TYR A 346 -3.73 0.76 1.07
N GLU A 347 -3.25 0.95 2.30
CA GLU A 347 -3.88 1.87 3.25
C GLU A 347 -3.66 3.33 2.84
N GLN A 348 -2.46 3.67 2.35
CA GLN A 348 -2.21 5.01 1.83
C GLN A 348 -3.06 5.37 0.60
N SER A 349 -3.46 4.37 -0.19
CA SER A 349 -4.36 4.59 -1.33
C SER A 349 -5.78 5.00 -0.93
N ARG A 350 -6.19 4.72 0.33
CA ARG A 350 -7.52 5.03 0.89
C ARG A 350 -7.56 6.28 1.76
N LYS A 351 -6.53 7.14 1.68
CA LYS A 351 -6.50 8.39 2.46
C LYS A 351 -7.80 9.17 2.23
N PRO A 352 -8.47 9.65 3.29
CA PRO A 352 -9.67 10.46 3.13
C PRO A 352 -9.30 11.76 2.40
N LEU A 353 -10.25 12.29 1.63
CA LEU A 353 -10.04 13.47 0.79
C LEU A 353 -9.49 14.67 1.59
N SER A 354 -9.90 14.80 2.85
CA SER A 354 -9.43 15.82 3.80
C SER A 354 -7.95 15.74 4.17
N GLU A 355 -7.33 14.55 4.05
CA GLU A 355 -5.93 14.33 4.43
C GLU A 355 -4.96 14.47 3.25
N LEU A 356 -5.46 14.63 2.03
CA LEU A 356 -4.60 14.77 0.84
C LEU A 356 -3.82 16.10 0.82
N GLY A 357 -4.27 17.10 1.58
CA GLY A 357 -3.69 18.45 1.62
C GLY A 357 -4.39 19.45 0.70
N LEU A 358 -5.67 19.23 0.39
CA LEU A 358 -6.49 20.22 -0.32
C LEU A 358 -6.66 21.48 0.54
N SER A 359 -6.37 22.66 -0.04
CA SER A 359 -6.81 23.93 0.56
C SER A 359 -8.33 24.04 0.53
N GLN A 360 -8.90 24.95 1.34
CA GLN A 360 -10.35 25.14 1.39
C GLN A 360 -10.97 25.43 0.01
N ASN A 361 -10.28 26.24 -0.82
CA ASN A 361 -10.72 26.54 -2.18
C ASN A 361 -10.70 25.29 -3.06
N SER A 362 -9.59 24.54 -3.07
CA SER A 362 -9.47 23.31 -3.86
C SER A 362 -10.46 22.25 -3.39
N PHE A 363 -10.67 22.11 -2.08
CA PHE A 363 -11.68 21.22 -1.52
C PHE A 363 -13.09 21.59 -1.99
N ALA A 364 -13.45 22.88 -1.97
CA ALA A 364 -14.74 23.34 -2.47
C ALA A 364 -14.93 23.06 -3.97
N SER A 365 -13.90 23.28 -4.78
CA SER A 365 -13.90 22.93 -6.21
C SER A 365 -14.10 21.43 -6.43
N VAL A 366 -13.33 20.59 -5.75
CA VAL A 366 -13.44 19.12 -5.83
C VAL A 366 -14.83 18.67 -5.38
N TYR A 367 -15.35 19.22 -4.29
CA TYR A 367 -16.69 18.92 -3.80
C TYR A 367 -17.77 19.26 -4.84
N ARG A 368 -17.68 20.41 -5.51
CA ARG A 368 -18.58 20.78 -6.62
C ARG A 368 -18.50 19.80 -7.78
N MET A 369 -17.30 19.32 -8.13
CA MET A 369 -17.10 18.33 -9.20
C MET A 369 -17.78 16.99 -8.85
N LEU A 370 -17.62 16.50 -7.62
CA LEU A 370 -18.23 15.25 -7.14
C LEU A 370 -19.77 15.25 -7.23
N HIS A 371 -20.37 16.42 -7.00
CA HIS A 371 -21.83 16.60 -6.97
C HIS A 371 -22.45 16.92 -8.34
N ARG A 372 -21.66 16.99 -9.42
CA ARG A 372 -22.23 17.11 -10.76
C ARG A 372 -22.95 15.82 -11.15
N ARG A 373 -24.07 15.93 -11.85
CA ARG A 373 -24.84 14.74 -12.30
C ARG A 373 -24.09 13.92 -13.35
N SER A 374 -23.32 14.59 -14.20
CA SER A 374 -22.52 13.99 -15.26
C SER A 374 -21.32 14.88 -15.58
N GLY A 375 -20.39 14.34 -16.36
CA GLY A 375 -19.21 15.05 -16.85
C GLY A 375 -17.90 14.33 -16.52
N VAL A 376 -16.83 14.77 -17.16
CA VAL A 376 -15.47 14.26 -16.97
C VAL A 376 -14.74 15.12 -15.94
N VAL A 377 -14.13 14.48 -14.94
CA VAL A 377 -13.14 15.09 -14.07
C VAL A 377 -11.78 14.52 -14.42
N LEU A 378 -10.86 15.40 -14.81
CA LEU A 378 -9.50 15.01 -15.17
C LEU A 378 -8.53 15.31 -14.02
N ILE A 379 -7.78 14.31 -13.59
CA ILE A 379 -6.74 14.44 -12.58
C ILE A 379 -5.39 14.47 -13.29
N SER A 380 -4.72 15.60 -13.22
CA SER A 380 -3.52 15.92 -13.98
C SER A 380 -2.29 16.04 -13.07
N GLY A 381 -1.15 15.63 -13.60
CA GLY A 381 0.14 15.74 -12.92
C GLY A 381 1.16 14.73 -13.44
N PRO A 382 2.46 14.91 -13.16
CA PRO A 382 3.49 13.96 -13.56
C PRO A 382 3.34 12.59 -12.87
N THR A 383 4.17 11.63 -13.27
CA THR A 383 4.33 10.35 -12.56
C THR A 383 4.71 10.60 -11.09
N GLY A 384 4.12 9.82 -10.18
CA GLY A 384 4.38 9.97 -8.74
C GLY A 384 3.73 11.19 -8.08
N ALA A 385 2.89 11.95 -8.80
CA ALA A 385 2.15 13.08 -8.22
C ALA A 385 0.98 12.68 -7.32
N GLY A 386 0.68 11.37 -7.19
CA GLY A 386 -0.42 10.84 -6.37
C GLY A 386 -1.79 10.83 -7.06
N LYS A 387 -1.85 10.87 -8.40
CA LYS A 387 -3.10 11.04 -9.17
C LYS A 387 -4.12 9.95 -8.84
N THR A 388 -3.67 8.69 -8.89
CA THR A 388 -4.48 7.51 -8.57
C THR A 388 -5.01 7.57 -7.14
N THR A 389 -4.19 7.99 -6.17
CA THR A 389 -4.62 8.19 -4.78
C THR A 389 -5.75 9.21 -4.68
N THR A 390 -5.61 10.38 -5.32
CA THR A 390 -6.69 11.38 -5.34
C THR A 390 -7.95 10.84 -6.03
N ALA A 391 -7.80 10.14 -7.15
CA ALA A 391 -8.91 9.53 -7.86
C ALA A 391 -9.67 8.55 -6.96
N TYR A 392 -8.96 7.64 -6.31
CA TYR A 392 -9.55 6.64 -5.42
C TYR A 392 -10.17 7.26 -4.17
N SER A 393 -9.55 8.29 -3.58
CA SER A 393 -10.17 9.05 -2.48
C SER A 393 -11.50 9.68 -2.89
N MET A 394 -11.57 10.24 -4.10
CA MET A 394 -12.80 10.81 -4.67
C MET A 394 -13.86 9.74 -4.95
N LEU A 395 -13.47 8.61 -5.55
CA LEU A 395 -14.37 7.49 -5.81
C LEU A 395 -14.91 6.87 -4.52
N ASN A 396 -14.10 6.81 -3.45
CA ASN A 396 -14.52 6.31 -2.14
C ASN A 396 -15.62 7.19 -1.50
N VAL A 397 -15.59 8.51 -1.72
CA VAL A 397 -16.68 9.41 -1.31
C VAL A 397 -17.97 9.05 -2.05
N LEU A 398 -17.90 8.86 -3.37
CA LEU A 398 -19.05 8.49 -4.20
C LEU A 398 -19.60 7.09 -3.88
N PHE A 399 -18.73 6.14 -3.55
CA PHE A 399 -19.13 4.81 -3.11
C PHE A 399 -19.91 4.87 -1.80
N SER A 400 -19.50 5.74 -0.87
CA SER A 400 -20.22 5.93 0.40
C SER A 400 -21.65 6.44 0.19
N GLU A 401 -21.93 7.05 -0.96
CA GLU A 401 -23.28 7.43 -1.42
C GLU A 401 -24.04 6.30 -2.13
N LYS A 402 -23.53 5.05 -2.05
CA LYS A 402 -24.10 3.83 -2.65
C LYS A 402 -24.16 3.84 -4.18
N GLN A 403 -23.19 4.49 -4.82
CA GLN A 403 -23.11 4.56 -6.28
C GLN A 403 -22.40 3.34 -6.86
N ASN A 404 -22.86 2.89 -8.02
CA ASN A 404 -22.23 1.85 -8.81
C ASN A 404 -20.98 2.40 -9.54
N ILE A 405 -19.80 1.98 -9.10
CA ILE A 405 -18.51 2.40 -9.66
C ILE A 405 -17.88 1.25 -10.44
N ILE A 406 -17.56 1.51 -11.71
CA ILE A 406 -16.90 0.55 -12.59
C ILE A 406 -15.71 1.22 -13.27
N SER A 407 -14.57 0.55 -13.33
CA SER A 407 -13.37 1.07 -14.02
C SER A 407 -12.96 0.24 -15.24
N ILE A 408 -12.22 0.90 -16.13
CA ILE A 408 -11.42 0.27 -17.16
C ILE A 408 -9.99 0.80 -17.12
N GLU A 409 -9.02 -0.09 -16.92
CA GLU A 409 -7.63 0.26 -16.61
C GLU A 409 -6.65 -0.60 -17.44
N ASP A 410 -5.44 -0.09 -17.67
CA ASP A 410 -4.40 -0.76 -18.47
C ASP A 410 -3.01 -0.60 -17.83
N PRO A 411 -2.63 -1.48 -16.88
CA PRO A 411 -3.46 -2.44 -16.14
C PRO A 411 -4.03 -1.83 -14.84
N VAL A 412 -4.88 -2.59 -14.14
CA VAL A 412 -5.33 -2.29 -12.77
C VAL A 412 -4.12 -2.27 -11.82
N GLU A 413 -3.79 -1.08 -11.31
CA GLU A 413 -2.63 -0.88 -10.43
C GLU A 413 -2.86 -1.43 -9.01
N LEU A 414 -4.11 -1.37 -8.53
CA LEU A 414 -4.49 -1.76 -7.18
C LEU A 414 -5.94 -2.26 -7.18
N ILE A 415 -6.19 -3.37 -6.49
CA ILE A 415 -7.54 -3.91 -6.33
C ILE A 415 -8.28 -3.13 -5.24
N VAL A 416 -9.34 -2.43 -5.62
CA VAL A 416 -10.19 -1.60 -4.78
C VAL A 416 -11.53 -2.34 -4.55
N PRO A 417 -11.82 -2.85 -3.34
CA PRO A 417 -12.96 -3.74 -3.08
C PRO A 417 -14.34 -3.18 -3.42
N PHE A 418 -14.48 -1.85 -3.41
CA PHE A 418 -15.74 -1.17 -3.68
C PHE A 418 -15.99 -0.87 -5.17
N MET A 419 -15.01 -1.13 -6.03
CA MET A 419 -15.04 -0.83 -7.45
C MET A 419 -15.00 -2.12 -8.26
N ARG A 420 -15.82 -2.23 -9.30
CA ARG A 420 -15.67 -3.30 -10.30
C ARG A 420 -14.62 -2.87 -11.31
N GLN A 421 -13.43 -3.45 -11.22
CA GLN A 421 -12.30 -3.06 -12.06
C GLN A 421 -12.14 -4.03 -13.22
N ILE A 422 -11.96 -3.49 -14.42
CA ILE A 422 -11.77 -4.27 -15.64
C ILE A 422 -10.42 -3.92 -16.25
N ASP A 423 -9.55 -4.93 -16.37
CA ASP A 423 -8.30 -4.82 -17.12
C ASP A 423 -8.56 -4.81 -18.63
N VAL A 424 -7.81 -3.98 -19.35
CA VAL A 424 -7.72 -4.04 -20.81
C VAL A 424 -6.96 -5.30 -21.21
N ASP A 425 -7.58 -6.12 -22.06
CA ASP A 425 -6.97 -7.33 -22.61
C ASP A 425 -6.96 -7.26 -24.14
N GLN A 426 -5.88 -6.70 -24.67
CA GLN A 426 -5.70 -6.56 -26.11
C GLN A 426 -5.63 -7.92 -26.83
N ARG A 427 -5.15 -8.99 -26.15
CA ARG A 427 -4.98 -10.31 -26.77
C ARG A 427 -6.32 -10.98 -27.05
N HIS A 428 -7.30 -10.77 -26.18
CA HIS A 428 -8.66 -11.29 -26.34
C HIS A 428 -9.65 -10.25 -26.91
N GLY A 429 -9.15 -9.12 -27.42
CA GLY A 429 -9.96 -8.09 -28.08
C GLY A 429 -10.77 -7.20 -27.12
N PHE A 430 -10.48 -7.23 -25.82
CA PHE A 430 -11.12 -6.40 -24.81
C PHE A 430 -10.40 -5.04 -24.69
N THR A 431 -10.59 -4.19 -25.69
CA THR A 431 -10.01 -2.83 -25.76
C THR A 431 -10.75 -1.84 -24.84
N MET A 432 -10.18 -0.64 -24.62
CA MET A 432 -10.88 0.41 -23.85
C MET A 432 -12.27 0.74 -24.40
N GLN A 433 -12.46 0.77 -25.71
CA GLN A 433 -13.74 1.07 -26.33
C GLN A 433 -14.76 -0.08 -26.17
N ALA A 434 -14.32 -1.32 -26.38
CA ALA A 434 -15.15 -2.50 -26.19
C ALA A 434 -15.56 -2.66 -24.71
N GLY A 435 -14.61 -2.43 -23.82
CA GLY A 435 -14.84 -2.45 -22.39
C GLY A 435 -15.80 -1.35 -21.94
N LEU A 436 -15.68 -0.11 -22.44
CA LEU A 436 -16.66 0.94 -22.14
C LEU A 436 -18.08 0.54 -22.56
N SER A 437 -18.24 -0.04 -23.74
CA SER A 437 -19.56 -0.49 -24.22
C SER A 437 -20.18 -1.54 -23.29
N THR A 438 -19.34 -2.40 -22.71
CA THR A 438 -19.74 -3.39 -21.70
C THR A 438 -20.10 -2.69 -20.39
N ILE A 439 -19.24 -1.78 -19.92
CA ILE A 439 -19.42 -1.01 -18.69
C ILE A 439 -20.75 -0.26 -18.73
N LEU A 440 -21.09 0.44 -19.81
CA LEU A 440 -22.34 1.20 -19.92
C LEU A 440 -23.60 0.33 -19.83
N ARG A 441 -23.51 -0.98 -20.12
CA ARG A 441 -24.61 -1.95 -19.95
C ARG A 441 -24.70 -2.55 -18.54
N MET A 442 -23.67 -2.34 -17.72
CA MET A 442 -23.63 -2.77 -16.32
C MET A 442 -24.25 -1.73 -15.36
N ASP A 443 -24.99 -0.76 -15.92
CA ASP A 443 -25.67 0.32 -15.21
C ASP A 443 -24.78 1.13 -14.23
N PRO A 444 -23.63 1.67 -14.69
CA PRO A 444 -22.73 2.41 -13.82
C PRO A 444 -23.30 3.79 -13.49
N ASP A 445 -23.10 4.27 -12.27
CA ASP A 445 -23.28 5.68 -11.91
C ASP A 445 -22.02 6.48 -12.21
N VAL A 446 -20.87 5.84 -11.99
CA VAL A 446 -19.53 6.41 -12.13
C VAL A 446 -18.65 5.47 -12.94
N VAL A 447 -17.93 6.04 -13.91
CA VAL A 447 -16.94 5.33 -14.73
C VAL A 447 -15.55 5.89 -14.44
N PHE A 448 -14.60 5.03 -14.07
CA PHE A 448 -13.19 5.40 -14.00
C PHE A 448 -12.46 4.86 -15.23
N VAL A 449 -11.85 5.74 -16.01
CA VAL A 449 -10.98 5.38 -17.12
C VAL A 449 -9.56 5.61 -16.62
N GLY A 450 -8.71 4.59 -16.56
CA GLY A 450 -7.42 4.65 -15.87
C GLY A 450 -6.59 5.89 -16.22
N GLU A 451 -5.90 5.86 -17.36
CA GLU A 451 -5.06 6.95 -17.84
C GLU A 451 -5.36 7.28 -19.31
N ILE A 452 -5.61 8.56 -19.61
CA ILE A 452 -5.71 9.06 -20.98
C ILE A 452 -4.30 9.34 -21.49
N ARG A 453 -3.82 8.48 -22.40
CA ARG A 453 -2.55 8.64 -23.11
C ARG A 453 -2.71 9.16 -24.53
N ASP A 454 -3.88 8.91 -25.11
CA ASP A 454 -4.16 9.12 -26.51
C ASP A 454 -5.62 9.50 -26.76
N ARG A 455 -5.94 9.58 -28.05
CA ARG A 455 -7.28 9.84 -28.57
C ARG A 455 -8.31 8.80 -28.17
N GLU A 456 -7.95 7.53 -28.08
CA GLU A 456 -8.91 6.47 -27.76
C GLU A 456 -9.38 6.59 -26.31
N GLY A 457 -8.44 6.71 -25.37
CA GLY A 457 -8.75 6.94 -23.97
C GLY A 457 -9.57 8.21 -23.74
N ALA A 458 -9.20 9.30 -24.44
CA ALA A 458 -9.94 10.56 -24.37
C ALA A 458 -11.39 10.40 -24.86
N LYS A 459 -11.60 9.74 -26.00
CA LYS A 459 -12.94 9.47 -26.54
C LYS A 459 -13.77 8.61 -25.59
N VAL A 460 -13.17 7.61 -24.95
CA VAL A 460 -13.83 6.73 -23.98
C VAL A 460 -14.36 7.53 -22.78
N ALA A 461 -13.52 8.37 -22.16
CA ALA A 461 -13.95 9.21 -21.04
C ALA A 461 -15.06 10.21 -21.45
N MET A 462 -14.91 10.86 -22.61
CA MET A 462 -15.90 11.81 -23.13
C MET A 462 -17.23 11.14 -23.50
N HIS A 463 -17.19 9.91 -24.03
CA HIS A 463 -18.38 9.15 -24.37
C HIS A 463 -19.16 8.76 -23.11
N ALA A 464 -18.47 8.27 -22.07
CA ALA A 464 -19.10 7.97 -20.78
C ALA A 464 -19.84 9.19 -20.21
N ALA A 465 -19.20 10.36 -20.23
CA ALA A 465 -19.81 11.61 -19.79
C ALA A 465 -21.02 12.04 -20.65
N SER A 466 -20.92 11.92 -21.97
CA SER A 466 -22.00 12.25 -22.91
C SER A 466 -23.24 11.35 -22.73
N CYS A 467 -23.04 10.11 -22.25
CA CYS A 467 -24.10 9.20 -21.85
C CYS A 467 -24.69 9.52 -20.45
N GLY A 468 -24.36 10.68 -19.88
CA GLY A 468 -24.89 11.14 -18.60
C GLY A 468 -24.21 10.52 -17.38
N LYS A 469 -23.05 9.89 -17.53
CA LYS A 469 -22.29 9.33 -16.40
C LYS A 469 -21.30 10.35 -15.85
N ARG A 470 -20.89 10.18 -14.58
CA ARG A 470 -19.67 10.82 -14.08
C ARG A 470 -18.48 10.00 -14.51
N ALA A 471 -17.55 10.62 -15.22
CA ALA A 471 -16.32 9.99 -15.66
C ALA A 471 -15.13 10.60 -14.91
N PHE A 472 -14.23 9.76 -14.41
CA PHE A 472 -12.97 10.16 -13.82
C PHE A 472 -11.83 9.57 -14.65
N SER A 473 -10.77 10.34 -14.87
CA SER A 473 -9.57 9.83 -15.51
C SER A 473 -8.33 10.57 -15.08
N THR A 474 -7.17 9.90 -15.17
CA THR A 474 -5.89 10.55 -15.01
C THR A 474 -5.27 10.96 -16.35
N ILE A 475 -4.42 11.99 -16.35
CA ILE A 475 -3.66 12.45 -17.52
C ILE A 475 -2.32 13.06 -17.08
N HIS A 476 -1.25 12.89 -17.84
CA HIS A 476 0.07 13.45 -17.49
C HIS A 476 0.28 14.81 -18.14
N ARG A 477 -0.23 15.87 -17.53
CA ARG A 477 0.03 17.26 -17.92
C ARG A 477 0.44 18.09 -16.71
N ARG A 478 0.96 19.29 -16.98
CA ARG A 478 1.63 20.11 -15.97
C ARG A 478 0.70 21.07 -15.23
N ASP A 479 -0.37 21.46 -15.89
CA ASP A 479 -1.38 22.40 -15.44
C ASP A 479 -2.71 22.18 -16.18
N VAL A 480 -3.74 22.93 -15.79
CA VAL A 480 -5.07 22.86 -16.41
C VAL A 480 -5.01 23.26 -17.89
N SER A 481 -4.29 24.33 -18.25
CA SER A 481 -4.20 24.81 -19.64
C SER A 481 -3.64 23.76 -20.59
N SER A 482 -2.52 23.12 -20.23
CA SER A 482 -1.90 22.05 -21.02
C SER A 482 -2.74 20.77 -21.02
N THR A 483 -3.57 20.56 -20.00
CA THR A 483 -4.57 19.48 -19.99
C THR A 483 -5.67 19.72 -21.03
N LEU A 484 -6.19 20.95 -21.11
CA LEU A 484 -7.20 21.33 -22.11
C LEU A 484 -6.64 21.27 -23.53
N SER A 485 -5.42 21.78 -23.73
CA SER A 485 -4.69 21.74 -25.00
C SER A 485 -4.50 20.30 -25.48
N ALA A 486 -4.05 19.40 -24.59
CA ALA A 486 -3.88 17.99 -24.89
C ALA A 486 -5.16 17.28 -25.33
N MET A 487 -6.31 17.59 -24.71
CA MET A 487 -7.59 17.03 -25.13
C MET A 487 -7.94 17.45 -26.56
N GLN A 488 -7.58 18.68 -26.97
CA GLN A 488 -7.75 19.13 -28.35
C GLN A 488 -6.77 18.45 -29.32
N ASP A 489 -5.53 18.22 -28.91
CA ASP A 489 -4.53 17.46 -29.68
C ASP A 489 -4.96 16.00 -29.88
N PHE A 490 -5.66 15.43 -28.91
CA PHE A 490 -6.35 14.13 -29.00
C PHE A 490 -7.63 14.17 -29.86
N GLU A 491 -7.84 15.26 -30.60
CA GLU A 491 -8.97 15.47 -31.51
C GLU A 491 -10.33 15.34 -30.82
N ILE A 492 -10.42 15.77 -29.56
CA ILE A 492 -11.71 16.00 -28.91
C ILE A 492 -12.25 17.35 -29.37
N ASP A 493 -13.47 17.35 -29.88
CA ASP A 493 -14.15 18.57 -30.31
C ASP A 493 -14.25 19.57 -29.14
N PRO A 494 -13.86 20.85 -29.30
CA PRO A 494 -13.90 21.84 -28.22
C PRO A 494 -15.28 22.07 -27.62
N THR A 495 -16.35 21.96 -28.43
CA THR A 495 -17.72 22.11 -27.95
C THR A 495 -18.12 20.92 -27.09
N ALA A 496 -17.77 19.71 -27.52
CA ALA A 496 -17.96 18.50 -26.73
C ALA A 496 -17.13 18.54 -25.44
N LEU A 497 -15.88 19.01 -25.49
CA LEU A 497 -15.01 19.19 -24.33
C LEU A 497 -15.63 20.17 -23.33
N ALA A 498 -15.99 21.37 -23.78
CA ALA A 498 -16.54 22.42 -22.92
C ALA A 498 -17.87 22.00 -22.26
N SER A 499 -18.71 21.24 -22.96
CA SER A 499 -20.02 20.80 -22.45
C SER A 499 -19.94 19.62 -21.47
N ASN A 500 -18.94 18.75 -21.61
CA ASN A 500 -18.84 17.53 -20.80
C ASN A 500 -17.72 17.59 -19.74
N LEU A 501 -16.78 18.53 -19.80
CA LEU A 501 -15.72 18.62 -18.78
C LEU A 501 -16.27 19.29 -17.52
N ALA A 502 -16.30 18.57 -16.41
CA ALA A 502 -16.74 19.07 -15.11
C ALA A 502 -15.66 19.92 -14.44
N GLY A 503 -14.40 19.52 -14.58
CA GLY A 503 -13.28 20.16 -13.92
C GLY A 503 -11.96 19.43 -14.16
N VAL A 504 -10.88 20.14 -13.86
CA VAL A 504 -9.51 19.61 -13.91
C VAL A 504 -8.86 19.83 -12.54
N ILE A 505 -8.21 18.79 -12.02
CA ILE A 505 -7.45 18.82 -10.78
C ILE A 505 -6.00 18.57 -11.12
N THR A 506 -5.18 19.60 -11.16
CA THR A 506 -3.72 19.44 -11.26
C THR A 506 -3.14 19.24 -9.88
N GLN A 507 -2.20 18.31 -9.74
CA GLN A 507 -1.54 18.06 -8.46
C GLN A 507 -0.05 17.74 -8.57
N ARG A 508 0.66 17.99 -7.47
CA ARG A 508 2.02 17.50 -7.20
C ARG A 508 2.13 17.08 -5.74
N LEU A 509 3.17 16.31 -5.42
CA LEU A 509 3.55 16.04 -4.03
C LEU A 509 4.78 16.86 -3.68
N VAL A 510 4.72 17.52 -2.52
CA VAL A 510 5.89 18.15 -1.89
C VAL A 510 6.18 17.47 -0.57
N ARG A 511 7.44 17.48 -0.16
CA ARG A 511 7.86 16.90 1.11
C ARG A 511 7.44 17.80 2.27
N ARG A 512 7.02 17.19 3.37
CA ARG A 512 6.65 17.90 4.60
C ARG A 512 7.90 18.15 5.42
N LEU A 513 8.02 19.35 6.00
CA LEU A 513 9.12 19.66 6.90
C LEU A 513 9.08 18.74 8.12
N CYS A 514 10.25 18.26 8.54
CA CYS A 514 10.37 17.48 9.76
C CYS A 514 10.06 18.35 10.97
N THR A 515 9.03 17.97 11.74
CA THR A 515 8.56 18.70 12.92
C THR A 515 9.56 18.72 14.08
N HIS A 516 10.57 17.83 14.06
CA HIS A 516 11.59 17.73 15.11
C HIS A 516 12.78 18.67 14.91
N CYS A 517 13.10 19.04 13.67
CA CYS A 517 14.32 19.80 13.37
C CYS A 517 14.10 21.10 12.60
N CYS A 518 12.90 21.33 12.03
CA CYS A 518 12.67 22.54 11.23
C CYS A 518 13.02 23.82 12.00
N GLN A 519 13.68 24.76 11.33
CA GLN A 519 14.08 26.03 11.92
C GLN A 519 13.23 27.18 11.37
N ILE A 520 12.65 27.97 12.27
CA ILE A 520 11.93 29.19 11.91
C ILE A 520 12.93 30.32 11.70
N SER A 521 12.79 31.06 10.59
CA SER A 521 13.62 32.23 10.30
C SER A 521 12.86 33.25 9.45
N PRO A 522 13.29 34.53 9.44
CA PRO A 522 12.62 35.57 8.67
C PRO A 522 12.54 35.26 7.17
N VAL A 523 11.53 35.84 6.52
CA VAL A 523 11.38 35.78 5.06
C VAL A 523 12.36 36.74 4.40
N THR A 524 13.07 36.29 3.36
CA THR A 524 14.00 37.12 2.58
C THR A 524 13.25 37.97 1.56
N LYS A 525 13.85 39.07 1.07
CA LYS A 525 13.19 39.95 0.08
C LYS A 525 12.71 39.20 -1.17
N GLN A 526 13.51 38.27 -1.69
CA GLN A 526 13.13 37.45 -2.86
C GLN A 526 11.92 36.57 -2.57
N GLU A 527 11.86 35.98 -1.37
CA GLU A 527 10.72 35.18 -0.93
C GLU A 527 9.47 36.07 -0.76
N GLN A 528 9.61 37.30 -0.25
CA GLN A 528 8.50 38.27 -0.16
C GLN A 528 7.91 38.56 -1.54
N THR A 529 8.76 38.88 -2.52
CA THR A 529 8.33 39.10 -3.92
C THR A 529 7.60 37.89 -4.50
N LEU A 530 8.02 36.67 -4.15
CA LEU A 530 7.34 35.45 -4.60
C LEU A 530 5.91 35.35 -4.03
N PHE A 531 5.70 35.66 -2.74
CA PHE A 531 4.35 35.71 -2.16
C PHE A 531 3.48 36.81 -2.81
N GLU A 532 4.05 37.99 -3.01
CA GLU A 532 3.37 39.15 -3.61
C GLU A 532 2.96 38.89 -5.06
N ALA A 533 3.84 38.29 -5.87
CA ALA A 533 3.55 37.93 -7.27
C ALA A 533 2.37 36.96 -7.41
N HIS A 534 2.09 36.19 -6.37
CA HIS A 534 0.94 35.30 -6.30
C HIS A 534 -0.24 35.87 -5.52
N ASN A 535 -0.27 37.17 -5.20
CA ASN A 535 -1.34 37.83 -4.44
C ASN A 535 -1.62 37.16 -3.09
N LEU A 536 -0.57 36.80 -2.34
CA LEU A 536 -0.66 36.19 -1.02
C LEU A 536 -0.13 37.13 0.06
N VAL A 537 -0.68 37.00 1.26
CA VAL A 537 -0.15 37.69 2.44
C VAL A 537 1.23 37.13 2.76
N VAL A 538 2.22 38.03 2.79
CA VAL A 538 3.61 37.70 3.09
C VAL A 538 3.75 37.36 4.58
N PRO A 539 4.20 36.15 4.97
CA PRO A 539 4.45 35.84 6.37
C PRO A 539 5.71 36.56 6.88
N THR A 540 5.77 36.81 8.18
CA THR A 540 6.99 37.37 8.82
C THR A 540 8.13 36.35 8.89
N THR A 541 7.78 35.06 9.01
CA THR A 541 8.73 33.95 9.14
C THR A 541 8.29 32.74 8.34
N VAL A 542 9.25 31.95 7.89
CA VAL A 542 9.05 30.64 7.26
C VAL A 542 9.88 29.58 7.96
N ALA A 543 9.49 28.31 7.81
CA ALA A 543 10.24 27.18 8.33
C ALA A 543 11.20 26.65 7.26
N ARG A 544 12.42 26.30 7.68
CA ARG A 544 13.50 25.81 6.83
C ARG A 544 13.95 24.41 7.28
N PRO A 545 14.34 23.52 6.36
CA PRO A 545 14.79 22.18 6.72
C PRO A 545 16.11 22.23 7.49
N ARG A 546 16.28 21.28 8.41
CA ARG A 546 17.56 20.96 9.09
C ARG A 546 17.73 19.45 9.13
N SER A 547 18.88 18.94 9.53
CA SER A 547 19.09 17.51 9.72
C SER A 547 18.79 17.08 11.16
N CYS A 548 18.18 15.90 11.32
CA CYS A 548 18.13 15.15 12.57
C CYS A 548 17.95 13.65 12.28
N GLN A 549 18.01 12.82 13.32
CA GLN A 549 17.83 11.37 13.19
C GLN A 549 16.41 10.99 12.76
N HIS A 550 15.37 11.71 13.20
CA HIS A 550 13.97 11.40 12.84
C HIS A 550 13.66 11.53 11.34
N CYS A 551 14.40 12.37 10.62
CA CYS A 551 14.25 12.55 9.18
C CYS A 551 15.41 11.96 8.38
N HIS A 552 16.26 11.16 9.04
CA HIS A 552 17.47 10.57 8.45
C HIS A 552 18.34 11.60 7.72
N GLY A 553 18.46 12.80 8.30
CA GLY A 553 19.27 13.89 7.77
C GLY A 553 18.65 14.69 6.62
N THR A 554 17.48 14.32 6.10
CA THR A 554 16.89 15.00 4.92
C THR A 554 16.25 16.35 5.24
N GLY A 555 15.79 16.54 6.47
CA GLY A 555 14.98 17.68 6.91
C GLY A 555 13.51 17.62 6.55
N TYR A 556 13.06 16.51 5.97
CA TYR A 556 11.67 16.27 5.61
C TYR A 556 11.23 14.89 6.09
N LYS A 557 9.92 14.72 6.31
CA LYS A 557 9.35 13.41 6.59
C LYS A 557 7.92 13.32 6.05
N GLY A 558 7.71 12.45 5.07
CA GLY A 558 6.43 12.27 4.40
C GLY A 558 6.16 13.36 3.38
N ARG A 559 5.05 13.21 2.67
CA ARG A 559 4.61 14.11 1.59
C ARG A 559 3.21 14.64 1.81
N ILE A 560 2.91 15.77 1.16
CA ILE A 560 1.58 16.37 1.11
C ILE A 560 1.28 16.82 -0.32
N GLY A 561 0.04 16.69 -0.76
CA GLY A 561 -0.37 17.15 -2.08
C GLY A 561 -0.47 18.68 -2.15
N VAL A 562 -0.12 19.23 -3.30
CA VAL A 562 -0.35 20.62 -3.72
C VAL A 562 -1.31 20.57 -4.88
N PHE A 563 -2.37 21.38 -4.85
CA PHE A 563 -3.50 21.23 -5.77
C PHE A 563 -3.89 22.54 -6.44
N GLU A 564 -4.22 22.43 -7.73
CA GLU A 564 -4.96 23.41 -8.51
C GLU A 564 -6.23 22.71 -9.01
N ALA A 565 -7.37 22.94 -8.34
CA ALA A 565 -8.64 22.36 -8.71
C ALA A 565 -9.56 23.42 -9.32
N VAL A 566 -9.85 23.27 -10.61
CA VAL A 566 -10.60 24.24 -11.41
C VAL A 566 -11.87 23.60 -11.94
N VAL A 567 -13.02 24.14 -11.54
CA VAL A 567 -14.33 23.78 -12.12
C VAL A 567 -14.47 24.51 -13.45
N ILE A 568 -14.96 23.82 -14.48
CA ILE A 568 -15.23 24.47 -15.76
C ILE A 568 -16.53 25.26 -15.65
N ASP A 569 -16.41 26.58 -15.72
CA ASP A 569 -17.49 27.56 -15.69
C ASP A 569 -17.70 28.23 -17.06
N ASP A 570 -18.65 29.17 -17.16
CA ASP A 570 -19.02 29.79 -18.44
C ASP A 570 -17.85 30.53 -19.11
N GLU A 571 -16.94 31.12 -18.34
CA GLU A 571 -15.78 31.82 -18.87
C GLU A 571 -14.77 30.84 -19.48
N LEU A 572 -14.52 29.71 -18.79
CA LEU A 572 -13.67 28.65 -19.31
C LEU A 572 -14.32 27.89 -20.48
N ILE A 573 -15.65 27.72 -20.47
CA ILE A 573 -16.40 27.15 -21.61
C ILE A 573 -16.17 27.99 -22.86
N ASP A 574 -16.33 29.31 -22.77
CA ASP A 574 -16.09 30.23 -23.89
C ASP A 574 -14.63 30.18 -24.36
N ALA A 575 -13.68 30.17 -23.41
CA ALA A 575 -12.26 30.09 -23.72
C ALA A 575 -11.88 28.79 -24.44
N ILE A 576 -12.44 27.64 -24.02
CA ILE A 576 -12.22 26.33 -24.65
C ILE A 576 -12.82 26.33 -26.06
N GLN A 577 -14.07 26.77 -26.22
CA GLN A 577 -14.75 26.79 -27.52
C GLN A 577 -14.02 27.68 -28.54
N LYS A 578 -13.48 28.82 -28.11
CA LYS A 578 -12.71 29.75 -28.94
C LYS A 578 -11.25 29.33 -29.15
N ARG A 579 -10.81 28.22 -28.55
CA ARG A 579 -9.41 27.74 -28.59
C ARG A 579 -8.40 28.84 -28.19
N LYS A 580 -8.70 29.55 -27.10
CA LYS A 580 -7.78 30.57 -26.57
C LYS A 580 -6.41 29.95 -26.22
N GLN A 581 -5.36 30.77 -26.25
CA GLN A 581 -4.02 30.30 -25.94
C GLN A 581 -3.89 29.89 -24.47
N GLU A 582 -2.95 28.99 -24.17
CA GLU A 582 -2.70 28.51 -22.80
C GLU A 582 -2.38 29.66 -21.82
N SER A 583 -1.73 30.73 -22.27
CA SER A 583 -1.44 31.92 -21.45
C SER A 583 -2.72 32.66 -21.01
N GLU A 584 -3.69 32.80 -21.92
CA GLU A 584 -4.98 33.44 -21.64
C GLU A 584 -5.81 32.60 -20.67
N ILE A 585 -5.87 31.28 -20.89
CA ILE A 585 -6.55 30.34 -20.00
C ILE A 585 -5.92 30.38 -18.59
N ARG A 586 -4.58 30.39 -18.49
CA ARG A 586 -3.89 30.54 -17.20
C ARG A 586 -4.23 31.85 -16.51
N SER A 587 -4.38 32.94 -17.26
CA SER A 587 -4.79 34.23 -16.69
C SER A 587 -6.18 34.16 -16.07
N ILE A 588 -7.15 33.56 -16.76
CA ILE A 588 -8.53 33.33 -16.27
C ILE A 588 -8.49 32.51 -14.97
N ILE A 589 -7.77 31.38 -14.97
CA ILE A 589 -7.64 30.49 -13.81
C ILE A 589 -7.01 31.20 -12.60
N ARG A 590 -5.94 31.97 -12.83
CA ARG A 590 -5.26 32.75 -11.79
C ARG A 590 -6.14 33.84 -11.22
N ALA A 591 -6.94 34.51 -12.06
CA ALA A 591 -7.91 35.51 -11.62
C ALA A 591 -8.98 34.89 -10.71
N GLY A 592 -9.37 33.62 -10.96
CA GLY A 592 -10.23 32.83 -10.09
C GLY A 592 -9.57 32.38 -8.77
N GLY A 593 -8.28 32.69 -8.56
CA GLY A 593 -7.55 32.40 -7.32
C GLY A 593 -6.99 30.98 -7.21
N ALA A 594 -7.06 30.18 -8.28
CA ALA A 594 -6.46 28.86 -8.37
C ALA A 594 -5.01 28.94 -8.87
N GLY A 595 -4.17 27.98 -8.44
CA GLY A 595 -2.80 27.85 -8.92
C GLY A 595 -1.94 26.95 -8.04
N LEU A 596 -1.17 26.06 -8.66
CA LEU A 596 -0.30 25.11 -7.93
C LEU A 596 0.72 25.82 -7.05
N VAL A 597 1.45 26.80 -7.60
CA VAL A 597 2.47 27.54 -6.84
C VAL A 597 1.83 28.34 -5.71
N ARG A 598 0.65 28.93 -5.96
CA ARG A 598 -0.13 29.65 -4.94
C ARG A 598 -0.51 28.74 -3.78
N ASP A 599 -1.00 27.53 -4.06
CA ASP A 599 -1.33 26.53 -3.04
C ASP A 599 -0.08 26.05 -2.26
N ALA A 600 1.04 25.86 -2.94
CA ALA A 600 2.31 25.50 -2.30
C ALA A 600 2.82 26.61 -1.36
N LEU A 601 2.74 27.87 -1.77
CA LEU A 601 3.12 29.03 -0.95
C LEU A 601 2.22 29.18 0.28
N MET A 602 0.91 28.90 0.16
CA MET A 602 0.04 28.85 1.34
C MET A 602 0.52 27.79 2.35
N LYS A 603 0.97 26.62 1.88
CA LYS A 603 1.55 25.59 2.75
C LYS A 603 2.89 25.99 3.36
N VAL A 604 3.70 26.79 2.66
CA VAL A 604 4.92 27.39 3.22
C VAL A 604 4.58 28.38 4.32
N ARG A 605 3.60 29.26 4.10
CA ARG A 605 3.09 30.20 5.11
C ARG A 605 2.66 29.46 6.38
N ASP A 606 2.00 28.33 6.19
CA ASP A 606 1.52 27.47 7.28
C ASP A 606 2.63 26.54 7.84
N LYS A 607 3.88 26.70 7.40
CA LYS A 607 5.09 25.97 7.83
C LYS A 607 5.01 24.45 7.63
N ILE A 608 4.20 23.99 6.68
CA ILE A 608 4.03 22.58 6.35
C ILE A 608 5.16 22.09 5.44
N THR A 609 5.58 22.92 4.49
CA THR A 609 6.68 22.65 3.56
C THR A 609 7.61 23.86 3.48
N SER A 610 8.70 23.75 2.72
CA SER A 610 9.73 24.79 2.58
C SER A 610 9.60 25.55 1.25
N ILE A 611 10.19 26.73 1.17
CA ILE A 611 10.31 27.48 -0.09
C ILE A 611 11.15 26.72 -1.12
N GLN A 612 12.14 25.94 -0.66
CA GLN A 612 12.97 25.12 -1.53
C GLN A 612 12.13 24.10 -2.32
N GLU A 613 11.16 23.44 -1.68
CA GLU A 613 10.24 22.51 -2.37
C GLU A 613 9.36 23.24 -3.41
N VAL A 614 8.92 24.47 -3.12
CA VAL A 614 8.16 25.27 -4.09
C VAL A 614 9.03 25.66 -5.30
N GLN A 615 10.29 26.02 -5.06
CA GLN A 615 11.23 26.34 -6.12
C GLN A 615 11.50 25.11 -6.99
N ASP A 616 11.79 23.96 -6.40
CA ASP A 616 11.98 22.69 -7.11
C ASP A 616 10.79 22.34 -8.01
N MET A 617 9.56 22.67 -7.59
CA MET A 617 8.37 22.57 -8.45
C MET A 617 8.40 23.56 -9.62
N SER A 618 8.74 24.83 -9.36
CA SER A 618 8.64 25.93 -10.33
C SER A 618 9.55 25.79 -11.55
N TRP A 619 10.75 25.17 -11.41
CA TRP A 619 11.70 24.97 -12.53
C TRP A 619 11.11 24.14 -13.69
N MET A 620 10.04 23.39 -13.46
CA MET A 620 9.36 22.61 -14.50
C MET A 620 8.16 23.33 -15.15
N THR A 621 7.72 24.48 -14.62
CA THR A 621 6.41 25.06 -14.96
C THR A 621 6.43 26.53 -15.36
N GLU A 622 7.41 27.34 -14.98
CA GLU A 622 7.42 28.77 -15.35
C GLU A 622 8.85 29.29 -15.58
N THR A 623 9.16 29.70 -16.81
CA THR A 623 10.13 30.79 -17.03
C THR A 623 9.56 32.03 -16.35
N MET A 624 10.20 32.49 -15.29
CA MET A 624 9.83 33.74 -14.61
C MET A 624 9.83 34.88 -15.63
N PRO A 625 8.71 35.57 -15.91
CA PRO A 625 8.76 36.86 -16.54
C PRO A 625 9.24 37.84 -15.46
N ILE A 626 10.52 38.19 -15.50
CA ILE A 626 11.00 39.42 -14.86
C ILE A 626 10.60 40.55 -15.80
N GLU A 627 9.36 41.01 -15.73
CA GLU A 627 9.02 42.33 -16.24
C GLU A 627 8.47 43.17 -15.08
N SER A 628 9.18 44.25 -14.81
CA SER A 628 8.87 45.28 -13.83
C SER A 628 7.45 45.81 -14.01
N PRO A 629 6.71 46.16 -12.94
CA PRO A 629 5.42 46.80 -13.09
C PRO A 629 5.62 48.18 -13.73
N ALA A 630 5.15 48.32 -14.97
CA ALA A 630 4.87 49.64 -15.52
C ALA A 630 3.74 50.27 -14.71
N GLU A 631 3.93 51.54 -14.39
CA GLU A 631 3.04 52.37 -13.58
C GLU A 631 1.61 52.47 -14.14
N ASN A 632 0.66 52.62 -13.21
CA ASN A 632 -0.68 53.17 -13.38
C ASN A 632 -1.72 52.38 -14.20
N LYS A 633 -2.72 51.86 -13.47
CA LYS A 633 -4.06 52.47 -13.42
C LYS A 633 -4.86 51.92 -12.22
N ALA A 634 -5.00 52.76 -11.21
CA ALA A 634 -6.10 52.67 -10.27
C ALA A 634 -7.39 53.05 -10.99
N ASP A 635 -8.42 52.18 -10.94
CA ASP A 635 -9.76 52.50 -10.43
C ASP A 635 -10.79 51.47 -10.90
N SER A 636 -11.78 51.26 -10.02
CA SER A 636 -13.02 50.49 -10.19
C SER A 636 -12.92 48.96 -10.10
N TYR A 637 -13.17 48.41 -8.91
CA TYR A 637 -14.12 47.30 -8.66
C TYR A 637 -14.22 47.06 -7.14
N GLN A 638 -14.85 47.99 -6.42
CA GLN A 638 -15.47 47.69 -5.13
C GLN A 638 -16.87 47.13 -5.42
N ARG A 639 -17.03 45.80 -5.37
CA ARG A 639 -18.33 45.17 -5.07
C ARG A 639 -18.10 44.05 -4.08
N GLY A 640 -18.61 44.25 -2.87
CA GLY A 640 -18.50 43.32 -1.76
C GLY A 640 -19.21 41.99 -2.04
N ALA A 641 -18.57 40.90 -1.65
CA ALA A 641 -19.22 39.61 -1.49
C ALA A 641 -19.98 39.60 -0.14
N PRO A 642 -21.23 39.12 -0.08
CA PRO A 642 -21.97 39.01 1.17
C PRO A 642 -21.41 37.85 2.01
N PHE A 643 -21.04 38.15 3.25
CA PHE A 643 -20.69 37.16 4.27
C PHE A 643 -21.93 36.31 4.62
N LEU A 644 -21.87 35.00 4.39
CA LEU A 644 -22.83 34.04 4.92
C LEU A 644 -22.30 33.47 6.25
N HIS A 645 -22.92 33.85 7.35
CA HIS A 645 -22.72 33.21 8.65
C HIS A 645 -23.34 31.81 8.66
N LEU A 646 -22.55 30.80 9.04
CA LEU A 646 -23.06 29.47 9.38
C LEU A 646 -23.82 29.54 10.71
N PRO A 647 -25.04 28.98 10.81
CA PRO A 647 -25.72 28.83 12.08
C PRO A 647 -25.07 27.70 12.88
N THR A 648 -24.73 28.00 14.13
CA THR A 648 -24.34 27.01 15.14
C THR A 648 -25.57 26.23 15.60
N ARG A 649 -25.57 24.92 15.36
CA ARG A 649 -26.03 23.90 16.31
C ARG A 649 -25.61 22.51 15.87
#